data_AF-A0A2X0V8X9-F1
#
_entry.id   AF-A0A2X0V8X9-F1
#
_cell.length_a   1.000
_cell.length_b   1.000
_cell.length_c   1.000
_cell.angle_alpha   90.00
_cell.angle_beta   90.00
_cell.angle_gamma   90.00
#
_symmetry.space_group_name_H-M   'P 1'
#
loop_
_entity.id
_entity.type
_entity.pdbx_description
1 polymer ?
#
loop_
_entity_poly.entity_id
_entity_poly.type
_entity_poly.pdbx_seq_one_letter_code
_entity_poly.pdbx_strand_id
1 'polypeptide(L)'
;MPDKKIIKKYAYDLIGYVGSFLVRDRLSASAEENGFMLRLDNLDNSALESIINAVYISNPIDGNADINILIPENLAINLNIPVECITKENSAGIRNLNVDDNRPILTATNETQLSDTMGNISSISRDDLKKANINIWLEACRSICKLNLVEADEQILSAALRALLKANSELSLSDFANFCSSICYYSNSNNEGLNIRRAVGASLPRIRLPKDIDYFDNQRFTKSITNWVKYFTKLKARERIFTRQDTYGRIFEREFLRANLNECLQNGIHFEEEVLDVINAYIDAADNDYSKSTDLFECDWEKDNIKKIFDVVKEKQTGLGDETQIHFTTEFEHNEVNQLTPEEVDFLKKLNGKIDKDDIPEIREFFARHKHDLYLRPTLYKRWEKIVFDHKVECSDFYQGLIKLFTNNIASCAQSEDGFYIEITVSGAKRNWLDKNYDVARFFSLMYKPLFVRLNNSGLVKIKHAFKNVDSCASPLTDYVDFFDGENNLKRESGDSKLARSKSKSKENRVIKFDVRVKNTDGSNADTSQFQLFWTTDLDVIGLELYDDLKRIADNGENPLLTTTVYRQPIDKKGGIHSVSLEDITTLDLKSSEGRGRLLSKSSDEVNLSIQLKDYIENLNSLTPIKEQLLDALDCFERSYKECIEEFLANGLNYDLAVRQASLFAKLLDLCTPGNFNAISEMESVLSLLLKVGTVDIANENIKIVAPWHPERLKSLAIRQQRVINYCINLVANSTEFIEKNLFNKACADEFSATISPEILYSEKDNANLLLSTSSVNGYSLYEEPVDLSLSKKFYTDSNVEKAAQEIEEFIISYLMLYPHLKSNLNIVLYENNIADLSYLLVSRLAEADDLADVKLNLTIMNSQYEKLDLTYRDLLNRIDKTQFELANREKNDVFLSNLRIALLRPESLKKDIDNIKPYDICILYDSFSTHAEVCWKKSSVNSKIPMTP
;
A
#
# COMPACT_ATOMS: atom_id res chain seq x y z
N MET A 1 49.29 -8.82 -6.37
CA MET A 1 48.47 -7.77 -5.74
C MET A 1 48.74 -6.42 -6.41
N PRO A 2 47.71 -5.57 -6.65
CA PRO A 2 47.91 -4.24 -7.19
C PRO A 2 48.82 -3.40 -6.28
N ASP A 3 49.60 -2.47 -6.85
CA ASP A 3 50.47 -1.61 -6.06
C ASP A 3 49.63 -0.62 -5.23
N LYS A 4 49.29 -1.02 -4.00
CA LYS A 4 48.46 -0.26 -3.05
C LYS A 4 48.99 1.16 -2.83
N LYS A 5 50.30 1.41 -3.01
CA LYS A 5 50.89 2.75 -2.90
C LYS A 5 50.51 3.65 -4.08
N ILE A 6 50.47 3.12 -5.30
CA ILE A 6 50.11 3.86 -6.50
C ILE A 6 48.63 4.26 -6.45
N ILE A 7 47.74 3.32 -6.10
CA ILE A 7 46.29 3.58 -5.99
C ILE A 7 46.03 4.66 -4.93
N LYS A 8 46.64 4.52 -3.74
CA LYS A 8 46.45 5.48 -2.65
C LYS A 8 47.00 6.87 -2.99
N LYS A 9 48.11 6.95 -3.73
CA LYS A 9 48.67 8.23 -4.19
C LYS A 9 47.71 8.95 -5.14
N TYR A 10 47.26 8.26 -6.20
CA TYR A 10 46.33 8.84 -7.16
C TYR A 10 44.96 9.18 -6.55
N ALA A 11 44.50 8.44 -5.53
CA ALA A 11 43.25 8.76 -4.84
C ALA A 11 43.27 10.18 -4.23
N TYR A 12 44.37 10.57 -3.59
CA TYR A 12 44.51 11.91 -3.02
C TYR A 12 44.70 12.99 -4.10
N ASP A 13 45.45 12.68 -5.16
CA ASP A 13 45.57 13.57 -6.32
C ASP A 13 44.19 13.85 -6.95
N LEU A 14 43.32 12.84 -7.07
CA LEU A 14 41.95 12.96 -7.58
C LEU A 14 41.10 13.89 -6.69
N ILE A 15 41.18 13.72 -5.36
CA ILE A 15 40.52 14.61 -4.40
C ILE A 15 41.02 16.05 -4.58
N GLY A 16 42.32 16.25 -4.76
CA GLY A 16 42.92 17.55 -5.00
C GLY A 16 42.39 18.24 -6.26
N TYR A 17 42.25 17.50 -7.37
CA TYR A 17 41.69 18.02 -8.62
C TYR A 17 40.22 18.42 -8.48
N VAL A 18 39.39 17.53 -7.91
CA VAL A 18 37.95 17.80 -7.74
C VAL A 18 37.75 18.98 -6.78
N GLY A 19 38.53 19.04 -5.69
CA GLY A 19 38.48 20.15 -4.76
C GLY A 19 38.93 21.48 -5.37
N SER A 20 40.01 21.50 -6.15
CA SER A 20 40.46 22.73 -6.81
C SER A 20 39.46 23.23 -7.86
N PHE A 21 38.80 22.31 -8.57
CA PHE A 21 37.70 22.65 -9.48
C PHE A 21 36.51 23.30 -8.75
N LEU A 22 36.03 22.70 -7.66
CA LEU A 22 34.92 23.26 -6.87
C LEU A 22 35.25 24.60 -6.23
N VAL A 23 36.50 24.77 -5.76
CA VAL A 23 36.97 26.05 -5.25
C VAL A 23 36.84 27.12 -6.33
N ARG A 24 37.33 26.85 -7.54
CA ARG A 24 37.24 27.79 -8.68
C ARG A 24 35.80 28.07 -9.11
N ASP A 25 34.95 27.04 -9.18
CA ASP A 25 33.55 27.16 -9.60
C ASP A 25 32.73 28.02 -8.62
N ARG A 26 32.96 27.85 -7.31
CA ARG A 26 32.30 28.68 -6.30
C ARG A 26 32.82 30.11 -6.27
N LEU A 27 34.09 30.31 -6.62
CA LEU A 27 34.70 31.64 -6.71
C LEU A 27 34.27 32.41 -7.96
N SER A 28 34.05 31.72 -9.09
CA SER A 28 33.54 32.36 -10.31
C SER A 28 32.05 32.74 -10.18
N ALA A 29 31.27 31.95 -9.45
CA ALA A 29 29.86 32.25 -9.16
C ALA A 29 29.65 33.47 -8.25
N SER A 30 30.66 33.85 -7.44
CA SER A 30 30.59 34.94 -6.47
C SER A 30 31.40 36.19 -6.86
N ALA A 31 31.78 36.31 -8.14
CA ALA A 31 32.63 37.37 -8.67
C ALA A 31 32.12 38.82 -8.48
N GLU A 32 30.88 39.01 -8.00
CA GLU A 32 30.28 40.33 -7.71
C GLU A 32 30.42 40.77 -6.23
N GLU A 33 30.86 39.89 -5.32
CA GLU A 33 31.02 40.21 -3.89
C GLU A 33 32.50 40.49 -3.52
N ASN A 34 32.82 41.75 -3.26
CA ASN A 34 34.13 42.15 -2.71
C ASN A 34 34.40 41.40 -1.38
N GLY A 35 35.52 40.68 -1.29
CA GLY A 35 35.95 40.01 -0.05
C GLY A 35 35.32 38.63 0.22
N PHE A 36 34.90 37.91 -0.82
CA PHE A 36 34.32 36.57 -0.69
C PHE A 36 35.26 35.57 0.02
N MET A 37 34.72 34.86 1.01
CA MET A 37 35.45 33.88 1.82
C MET A 37 34.86 32.48 1.60
N LEU A 38 35.74 31.51 1.36
CA LEU A 38 35.40 30.11 1.13
C LEU A 38 36.10 29.24 2.19
N ARG A 39 35.35 28.32 2.79
CA ARG A 39 35.83 27.47 3.89
C ARG A 39 35.86 25.99 3.51
N LEU A 40 36.98 25.31 3.68
CA LEU A 40 37.07 23.84 3.63
C LEU A 40 36.67 23.27 5.00
N ASP A 41 35.63 22.45 5.04
CA ASP A 41 34.97 22.07 6.30
C ASP A 41 35.10 20.59 6.62
N ASN A 42 35.64 20.30 7.81
CA ASN A 42 35.79 18.97 8.39
C ASN A 42 36.51 17.96 7.48
N LEU A 43 37.54 18.35 6.74
CA LEU A 43 38.30 17.45 5.87
C LEU A 43 39.45 16.75 6.62
N ASP A 44 39.75 15.51 6.25
CA ASP A 44 40.93 14.79 6.77
C ASP A 44 42.22 15.48 6.28
N ASN A 45 43.28 15.45 7.10
CA ASN A 45 44.56 16.14 6.81
C ASN A 45 45.09 15.86 5.40
N SER A 46 45.09 14.59 4.96
CA SER A 46 45.58 14.22 3.62
C SER A 46 44.72 14.80 2.49
N ALA A 47 43.40 14.88 2.66
CA ALA A 47 42.49 15.47 1.69
C ALA A 47 42.64 16.99 1.66
N LEU A 48 42.77 17.61 2.84
CA LEU A 48 43.01 19.04 2.99
C LEU A 48 44.33 19.46 2.32
N GLU A 49 45.44 18.76 2.59
CA GLU A 49 46.74 18.98 1.96
C GLU A 49 46.65 18.90 0.43
N SER A 50 45.98 17.86 -0.09
CA SER A 50 45.88 17.63 -1.53
C SER A 50 45.09 18.72 -2.23
N ILE A 51 44.01 19.22 -1.63
CA ILE A 51 43.21 20.32 -2.18
C ILE A 51 44.01 21.62 -2.14
N ILE A 52 44.66 21.94 -1.03
CA ILE A 52 45.47 23.16 -0.90
C ILE A 52 46.60 23.18 -1.93
N ASN A 53 47.35 22.08 -2.04
CA ASN A 53 48.43 21.96 -3.02
C ASN A 53 47.92 22.03 -4.46
N ALA A 54 46.78 21.40 -4.76
CA ALA A 54 46.18 21.49 -6.10
C ALA A 54 45.73 22.93 -6.43
N VAL A 55 45.08 23.63 -5.49
CA VAL A 55 44.68 25.04 -5.67
C VAL A 55 45.92 25.92 -5.87
N TYR A 56 46.94 25.74 -5.04
CA TYR A 56 48.21 26.48 -5.11
C TYR A 56 48.93 26.30 -6.45
N ILE A 57 49.10 25.06 -6.92
CA ILE A 57 49.73 24.77 -8.23
C ILE A 57 48.95 25.42 -9.38
N SER A 58 47.63 25.46 -9.24
CA SER A 58 46.72 25.96 -10.26
C SER A 58 46.62 27.49 -10.30
N ASN A 59 47.35 28.21 -9.43
CA ASN A 59 47.31 29.66 -9.24
C ASN A 59 48.74 30.25 -9.33
N PRO A 60 49.23 30.61 -10.54
CA PRO A 60 50.64 31.01 -10.72
C PRO A 60 50.96 32.35 -10.04
N ILE A 61 52.05 32.38 -9.27
CA ILE A 61 52.48 33.48 -8.36
C ILE A 61 53.14 34.67 -9.09
N ASP A 62 53.11 34.72 -10.43
CA ASP A 62 53.72 35.82 -11.20
C ASP A 62 52.83 37.08 -11.26
N GLY A 63 52.41 37.59 -10.09
CA GLY A 63 51.85 38.93 -9.91
C GLY A 63 50.33 39.08 -10.07
N ASN A 64 49.59 38.02 -10.38
CA ASN A 64 48.12 37.98 -10.45
C ASN A 64 47.57 36.70 -9.76
N ALA A 65 47.86 36.52 -8.47
CA ALA A 65 47.24 35.43 -7.71
C ALA A 65 45.79 35.79 -7.39
N ASP A 66 44.83 35.09 -8.00
CA ASP A 66 43.39 35.39 -7.89
C ASP A 66 42.78 35.03 -6.53
N ILE A 67 43.51 34.32 -5.64
CA ILE A 67 42.99 33.78 -4.38
C ILE A 67 44.07 33.85 -3.28
N ASN A 68 43.70 34.34 -2.09
CA ASN A 68 44.52 34.29 -0.89
C ASN A 68 44.23 33.02 -0.09
N ILE A 69 45.23 32.14 0.07
CA ILE A 69 45.10 30.90 0.85
C ILE A 69 45.62 31.17 2.27
N LEU A 70 44.74 31.09 3.28
CA LEU A 70 45.07 31.37 4.68
C LEU A 70 44.57 30.22 5.57
N ILE A 71 45.47 29.31 5.91
CA ILE A 71 45.20 28.11 6.72
C ILE A 71 45.72 28.33 8.15
N PRO A 72 44.87 28.21 9.19
CA PRO A 72 45.29 28.34 10.58
C PRO A 72 46.45 27.39 10.96
N GLU A 73 47.42 27.91 11.69
CA GLU A 73 48.65 27.20 12.09
C GLU A 73 48.36 25.86 12.79
N ASN A 74 47.30 25.79 13.60
CA ASN A 74 46.88 24.57 14.30
C ASN A 74 46.45 23.43 13.37
N LEU A 75 45.91 23.74 12.19
CA LEU A 75 45.53 22.76 11.16
C LEU A 75 46.70 22.42 10.24
N ALA A 76 47.68 23.32 10.11
CA ALA A 76 48.84 23.16 9.23
C ALA A 76 49.99 22.31 9.81
N ILE A 77 50.00 22.03 11.12
CA ILE A 77 51.11 21.36 11.85
C ILE A 77 51.61 20.06 11.18
N ASN A 78 50.70 19.32 10.53
CA ASN A 78 51.00 18.03 9.90
C ASN A 78 50.71 18.00 8.39
N LEU A 79 50.64 19.16 7.73
CA LEU A 79 50.37 19.28 6.30
C LEU A 79 51.64 19.71 5.55
N ASN A 80 51.94 19.08 4.42
CA ASN A 80 53.03 19.51 3.55
C ASN A 80 52.55 20.58 2.55
N ILE A 81 52.28 21.78 3.07
CA ILE A 81 51.80 22.95 2.29
C ILE A 81 52.83 24.10 2.35
N PRO A 82 52.85 25.02 1.35
CA PRO A 82 53.75 26.17 1.33
C PRO A 82 53.58 27.06 2.58
N VAL A 83 54.69 27.55 3.15
CA VAL A 83 54.70 28.37 4.38
C VAL A 83 53.88 29.65 4.21
N GLU A 84 53.80 30.17 2.98
CA GLU A 84 53.02 31.36 2.61
C GLU A 84 51.50 31.17 2.77
N CYS A 85 51.01 29.93 2.78
CA CYS A 85 49.60 29.60 2.96
C CYS A 85 49.19 29.54 4.44
N ILE A 86 50.12 29.69 5.40
CA ILE A 86 49.89 29.48 6.83
C ILE A 86 49.69 30.82 7.55
N THR A 87 48.68 30.92 8.40
CA THR A 87 48.40 32.10 9.22
C THR A 87 48.33 31.78 10.71
N LYS A 88 48.71 32.76 11.55
CA LYS A 88 48.59 32.70 13.02
C LYS A 88 47.18 32.99 13.53
N GLU A 89 46.32 33.54 12.68
CA GLU A 89 44.92 33.82 13.00
C GLU A 89 44.08 32.54 12.96
N ASN A 90 43.05 32.46 13.81
CA ASN A 90 42.06 31.39 13.71
C ASN A 90 41.05 31.68 12.59
N SER A 91 40.24 30.67 12.21
CA SER A 91 39.27 30.78 11.13
C SER A 91 38.26 31.93 11.26
N ALA A 92 37.88 32.30 12.50
CA ALA A 92 37.02 33.44 12.78
C ALA A 92 37.76 34.80 12.71
N GLY A 93 39.04 34.84 13.10
CA GLY A 93 39.91 36.01 13.02
C GLY A 93 40.27 36.39 11.59
N ILE A 94 40.38 35.41 10.68
CA ILE A 94 40.64 35.63 9.26
C ILE A 94 39.56 36.51 8.59
N ARG A 95 38.30 36.45 9.07
CA ARG A 95 37.20 37.31 8.57
C ARG A 95 37.42 38.80 8.85
N ASN A 96 38.11 39.13 9.94
CA ASN A 96 38.34 40.51 10.37
C ASN A 96 39.68 41.06 9.86
N LEU A 97 40.43 40.29 9.07
CA LEU A 97 41.62 40.76 8.40
C LEU A 97 41.22 41.71 7.27
N ASN A 98 41.51 43.00 7.42
CA ASN A 98 41.52 43.94 6.30
C ASN A 98 42.71 43.59 5.42
N VAL A 99 42.49 42.68 4.46
CA VAL A 99 43.46 42.43 3.40
C VAL A 99 43.25 43.51 2.34
N ASP A 100 44.22 44.40 2.18
CA ASP A 100 44.16 45.59 1.31
C ASP A 100 43.93 45.31 -0.20
N ASP A 101 43.80 44.04 -0.61
CA ASP A 101 43.79 43.60 -2.01
C ASP A 101 42.43 43.12 -2.56
N ASN A 102 41.31 43.17 -1.82
CA ASN A 102 39.98 42.69 -2.28
C ASN A 102 39.93 41.24 -2.83
N ARG A 103 40.99 40.45 -2.67
CA ARG A 103 41.09 39.07 -3.18
C ARG A 103 40.28 38.10 -2.32
N PRO A 104 39.62 37.09 -2.93
CA PRO A 104 38.89 36.07 -2.18
C PRO A 104 39.81 35.23 -1.30
N ILE A 105 39.32 34.81 -0.14
CA ILE A 105 40.10 34.07 0.86
C ILE A 105 39.63 32.62 0.95
N LEU A 106 40.57 31.67 0.85
CA LEU A 106 40.35 30.25 1.13
C LEU A 106 40.91 29.91 2.52
N THR A 107 40.07 29.38 3.42
CA THR A 107 40.48 28.91 4.75
C THR A 107 39.93 27.52 5.07
N ALA A 108 40.29 26.95 6.22
CA ALA A 108 39.86 25.61 6.66
C ALA A 108 39.45 25.56 8.15
N THR A 109 38.52 24.66 8.49
CA THR A 109 38.03 24.43 9.87
C THR A 109 37.70 22.97 10.15
N ASN A 110 37.88 22.55 11.41
CA ASN A 110 37.47 21.23 11.94
C ASN A 110 36.50 21.32 13.14
N GLU A 111 35.94 22.50 13.43
CA GLU A 111 35.04 22.70 14.58
C GLU A 111 33.58 22.40 14.20
N THR A 112 32.90 21.56 14.98
CA THR A 112 31.50 21.13 14.75
C THR A 112 30.45 22.07 15.35
N GLN A 113 30.84 22.95 16.29
CA GLN A 113 29.98 23.98 16.88
C GLN A 113 30.46 25.36 16.43
N LEU A 114 29.86 25.85 15.34
CA LEU A 114 30.13 27.21 14.88
C LEU A 114 29.32 28.19 15.73
N SER A 115 29.99 29.19 16.29
CA SER A 115 29.31 30.38 16.83
C SER A 115 28.57 31.12 15.71
N ASP A 116 27.53 31.89 16.06
CA ASP A 116 26.64 32.66 15.15
C ASP A 116 27.36 33.54 14.10
N THR A 117 28.67 33.75 14.24
CA THR A 117 29.52 34.55 13.35
C THR A 117 30.06 33.80 12.12
N MET A 118 30.03 32.47 12.05
CA MET A 118 30.62 31.68 10.94
C MET A 118 29.61 30.87 10.11
N GLY A 119 28.31 30.98 10.40
CA GLY A 119 27.24 30.24 9.71
C GLY A 119 26.91 30.76 8.29
N ASN A 120 27.23 32.02 7.98
CA ASN A 120 26.88 32.66 6.70
C ASN A 120 27.99 32.56 5.63
N ILE A 121 29.05 31.78 5.84
CA ILE A 121 30.18 31.65 4.90
C ILE A 121 29.99 30.40 4.04
N SER A 122 30.22 30.51 2.74
CA SER A 122 30.16 29.37 1.82
C SER A 122 31.23 28.32 2.19
N SER A 123 30.81 27.06 2.37
CA SER A 123 31.70 25.99 2.83
C SER A 123 31.69 24.77 1.89
N ILE A 124 32.87 24.22 1.59
CA ILE A 124 33.03 22.95 0.86
C ILE A 124 33.26 21.85 1.88
N SER A 125 32.27 20.99 2.03
CA SER A 125 32.29 19.82 2.91
C SER A 125 32.69 18.54 2.16
N ARG A 126 32.92 17.45 2.91
CA ARG A 126 33.12 16.10 2.31
C ARG A 126 31.95 15.69 1.41
N ASP A 127 30.72 16.04 1.80
CA ASP A 127 29.53 15.69 1.04
C ASP A 127 29.42 16.51 -0.24
N ASP A 128 29.87 17.76 -0.25
CA ASP A 128 29.96 18.56 -1.48
C ASP A 128 30.96 17.96 -2.47
N LEU A 129 32.10 17.45 -2.00
CA LEU A 129 33.10 16.77 -2.83
C LEU A 129 32.57 15.45 -3.42
N LYS A 130 31.78 14.69 -2.65
CA LYS A 130 31.11 13.47 -3.13
C LYS A 130 29.96 13.77 -4.09
N LYS A 131 29.16 14.79 -3.82
CA LYS A 131 28.00 15.23 -4.63
C LYS A 131 28.39 16.12 -5.80
N ALA A 132 29.67 16.51 -5.90
CA ALA A 132 30.23 17.16 -7.07
C ALA A 132 29.80 16.40 -8.32
N ASN A 133 29.50 17.10 -9.40
CA ASN A 133 29.09 16.47 -10.65
C ASN A 133 30.08 15.35 -10.98
N ILE A 134 29.59 14.11 -11.12
CA ILE A 134 30.45 12.93 -11.34
C ILE A 134 31.36 13.08 -12.56
N ASN A 135 30.96 13.93 -13.51
CA ASN A 135 31.75 14.25 -14.68
C ASN A 135 33.11 14.89 -14.30
N ILE A 136 33.18 15.63 -13.19
CA ILE A 136 34.42 16.22 -12.66
C ILE A 136 35.35 15.10 -12.14
N TRP A 137 34.80 14.09 -11.46
CA TRP A 137 35.57 12.91 -11.06
C TRP A 137 36.09 12.13 -12.26
N LEU A 138 35.29 12.00 -13.34
CA LEU A 138 35.74 11.38 -14.59
C LEU A 138 36.85 12.20 -15.25
N GLU A 139 36.73 13.52 -15.27
CA GLU A 139 37.76 14.42 -15.79
C GLU A 139 39.05 14.33 -14.98
N ALA A 140 38.95 14.24 -13.65
CA ALA A 140 40.10 14.00 -12.78
C ALA A 140 40.76 12.65 -13.11
N CYS A 141 39.98 11.58 -13.32
CA CYS A 141 40.50 10.28 -13.74
C CYS A 141 41.20 10.34 -15.11
N ARG A 142 40.71 11.15 -16.05
CA ARG A 142 41.40 11.39 -17.35
C ARG A 142 42.71 12.14 -17.15
N SER A 143 42.69 13.24 -16.40
CA SER A 143 43.84 14.14 -16.26
C SER A 143 44.96 13.56 -15.41
N ILE A 144 44.62 12.91 -14.30
CA ILE A 144 45.59 12.38 -13.32
C ILE A 144 46.00 10.96 -13.67
N CYS A 145 45.00 10.08 -13.86
CA CYS A 145 45.26 8.65 -14.07
C CYS A 145 45.47 8.29 -15.55
N LYS A 146 45.35 9.27 -16.48
CA LYS A 146 45.45 9.08 -17.94
C LYS A 146 44.49 8.02 -18.47
N LEU A 147 43.29 7.97 -17.89
CA LEU A 147 42.25 7.03 -18.28
C LEU A 147 41.62 7.46 -19.60
N ASN A 148 41.97 6.78 -20.70
CA ASN A 148 41.41 7.03 -22.02
C ASN A 148 40.21 6.11 -22.28
N LEU A 149 39.00 6.66 -22.30
CA LEU A 149 37.77 5.91 -22.54
C LEU A 149 37.03 6.42 -23.77
N VAL A 150 36.29 5.52 -24.42
CA VAL A 150 35.31 5.89 -25.44
C VAL A 150 34.06 6.43 -24.74
N GLU A 151 33.35 7.37 -25.37
CA GLU A 151 32.15 8.02 -24.81
C GLU A 151 31.12 7.04 -24.22
N ALA A 152 30.96 5.85 -24.82
CA ALA A 152 30.07 4.81 -24.31
C ALA A 152 30.51 4.27 -22.93
N ASP A 153 31.81 4.01 -22.74
CA ASP A 153 32.38 3.50 -21.49
C ASP A 153 32.40 4.57 -20.41
N GLU A 154 32.56 5.83 -20.79
CA GLU A 154 32.46 6.97 -19.86
C GLU A 154 31.05 7.11 -19.28
N GLN A 155 30.02 6.94 -20.11
CA GLN A 155 28.64 6.95 -19.66
C GLN A 155 28.33 5.74 -18.75
N ILE A 156 28.93 4.57 -19.02
CA ILE A 156 28.82 3.39 -18.16
C ILE A 156 29.50 3.64 -16.80
N LEU A 157 30.71 4.18 -16.79
CA LEU A 157 31.44 4.49 -15.56
C LEU A 157 30.71 5.58 -14.74
N SER A 158 30.19 6.61 -15.42
CA SER A 158 29.35 7.66 -14.82
C SER A 158 28.13 7.06 -14.11
N ALA A 159 27.42 6.14 -14.77
CA ALA A 159 26.27 5.46 -14.21
C ALA A 159 26.64 4.61 -12.99
N ALA A 160 27.74 3.86 -13.06
CA ALA A 160 28.22 3.02 -11.96
C ALA A 160 28.59 3.84 -10.71
N LEU A 161 29.31 4.95 -10.88
CA LEU A 161 29.72 5.81 -9.75
C LEU A 161 28.54 6.55 -9.11
N ARG A 162 27.60 7.07 -9.92
CA ARG A 162 26.35 7.65 -9.40
C ARG A 162 25.52 6.61 -8.64
N ALA A 163 25.45 5.39 -9.17
CA ALA A 163 24.74 4.30 -8.52
C ALA A 163 25.36 3.91 -7.18
N LEU A 164 26.69 3.86 -7.09
CA LEU A 164 27.42 3.57 -5.85
C LEU A 164 27.10 4.61 -4.76
N LEU A 165 27.17 5.90 -5.09
CA LEU A 165 26.86 6.98 -4.13
C LEU A 165 25.39 6.96 -3.68
N LYS A 166 24.47 6.55 -4.57
CA LYS A 166 23.05 6.38 -4.23
C LYS A 166 22.81 5.15 -3.36
N ALA A 167 23.52 4.04 -3.59
CA ALA A 167 23.38 2.81 -2.84
C ALA A 167 24.08 2.86 -1.47
N ASN A 168 25.12 3.69 -1.31
CA ASN A 168 25.89 3.80 -0.08
C ASN A 168 26.17 5.25 0.32
N SER A 169 25.23 5.88 1.01
CA SER A 169 25.34 7.27 1.51
C SER A 169 26.47 7.47 2.53
N GLU A 170 26.81 6.41 3.28
CA GLU A 170 27.82 6.42 4.36
C GLU A 170 29.26 6.27 3.84
N LEU A 171 29.46 6.12 2.53
CA LEU A 171 30.79 5.95 1.95
C LEU A 171 31.70 7.16 2.25
N SER A 172 32.92 6.88 2.72
CA SER A 172 33.92 7.92 3.00
C SER A 172 34.49 8.50 1.69
N LEU A 173 34.95 9.75 1.74
CA LEU A 173 35.54 10.41 0.57
C LEU A 173 36.83 9.70 0.11
N SER A 174 37.63 9.22 1.06
CA SER A 174 38.87 8.50 0.77
C SER A 174 38.61 7.13 0.15
N ASP A 175 37.62 6.37 0.62
CA ASP A 175 37.24 5.09 0.02
C ASP A 175 36.68 5.29 -1.40
N PHE A 176 35.87 6.32 -1.63
CA PHE A 176 35.37 6.66 -2.95
C PHE A 176 36.50 7.03 -3.93
N ALA A 177 37.48 7.82 -3.50
CA ALA A 177 38.63 8.17 -4.31
C ALA A 177 39.55 6.98 -4.58
N ASN A 178 39.78 6.11 -3.58
CA ASN A 178 40.52 4.86 -3.74
C ASN A 178 39.82 3.91 -4.71
N PHE A 179 38.48 3.87 -4.70
CA PHE A 179 37.69 3.12 -5.66
C PHE A 179 37.87 3.64 -7.09
N CYS A 180 37.76 4.96 -7.29
CA CYS A 180 37.99 5.58 -8.61
C CYS A 180 39.41 5.34 -9.13
N SER A 181 40.43 5.51 -8.26
CA SER A 181 41.82 5.25 -8.61
C SER A 181 42.07 3.77 -8.94
N SER A 182 41.45 2.85 -8.20
CA SER A 182 41.53 1.41 -8.46
C SER A 182 40.92 1.04 -9.81
N ILE A 183 39.77 1.65 -10.19
CA ILE A 183 39.18 1.44 -11.51
C ILE A 183 40.15 1.91 -12.60
N CYS A 184 40.78 3.07 -12.42
CA CYS A 184 41.77 3.58 -13.37
C CYS A 184 42.96 2.62 -13.47
N TYR A 185 43.45 2.11 -12.35
CA TYR A 185 44.57 1.17 -12.31
C TYR A 185 44.25 -0.11 -13.10
N TYR A 186 43.07 -0.72 -12.87
CA TYR A 186 42.68 -1.96 -13.54
C TYR A 186 42.31 -1.76 -15.02
N SER A 187 41.76 -0.61 -15.38
CA SER A 187 41.38 -0.30 -16.75
C SER A 187 42.58 0.12 -17.61
N ASN A 188 43.68 0.58 -17.01
CA ASN A 188 44.87 0.99 -17.74
C ASN A 188 45.53 -0.19 -18.46
N SER A 189 45.78 -0.02 -19.76
CA SER A 189 46.38 -1.02 -20.64
C SER A 189 47.79 -1.45 -20.22
N ASN A 190 48.53 -0.55 -19.54
CA ASN A 190 49.87 -0.86 -19.03
C ASN A 190 49.85 -1.76 -17.78
N ASN A 191 48.66 -1.98 -17.21
CA ASN A 191 48.45 -2.84 -16.04
C ASN A 191 47.66 -4.10 -16.46
N GLU A 192 46.36 -4.15 -16.20
CA GLU A 192 45.50 -5.30 -16.52
C GLU A 192 44.62 -5.09 -17.77
N GLY A 193 44.35 -3.84 -18.17
CA GLY A 193 43.55 -3.52 -19.35
C GLY A 193 42.11 -4.03 -19.31
N LEU A 194 41.50 -4.14 -18.13
CA LEU A 194 40.14 -4.64 -17.98
C LEU A 194 39.10 -3.66 -18.58
N ASN A 195 38.02 -4.22 -19.12
CA ASN A 195 36.86 -3.42 -19.50
C ASN A 195 36.28 -2.71 -18.25
N ILE A 196 35.55 -1.60 -18.44
CA ILE A 196 35.05 -0.80 -17.30
C ILE A 196 34.21 -1.62 -16.32
N ARG A 197 33.34 -2.51 -16.82
CA ARG A 197 32.48 -3.33 -15.97
C ARG A 197 33.29 -4.26 -15.06
N ARG A 198 34.30 -4.92 -15.62
CA ARG A 198 35.22 -5.81 -14.89
C ARG A 198 36.16 -5.03 -13.98
N ALA A 199 36.62 -3.85 -14.39
CA ALA A 199 37.43 -2.96 -13.56
C ALA A 199 36.65 -2.45 -12.32
N VAL A 200 35.35 -2.20 -12.46
CA VAL A 200 34.45 -1.89 -11.33
C VAL A 200 34.34 -3.08 -10.37
N GLY A 201 34.12 -4.29 -10.88
CA GLY A 201 34.10 -5.52 -10.08
C GLY A 201 35.42 -5.82 -9.37
N ALA A 202 36.55 -5.58 -10.04
CA ALA A 202 37.89 -5.74 -9.48
C ALA A 202 38.22 -4.72 -8.37
N SER A 203 37.53 -3.57 -8.36
CA SER A 203 37.80 -2.46 -7.43
C SER A 203 36.97 -2.51 -6.14
N LEU A 204 36.01 -3.42 -6.04
CA LEU A 204 35.15 -3.62 -4.86
C LEU A 204 35.89 -3.68 -3.51
N PRO A 205 37.11 -4.26 -3.39
CA PRO A 205 37.84 -4.30 -2.11
C PRO A 205 38.13 -2.94 -1.49
N ARG A 206 38.20 -1.87 -2.31
CA ARG A 206 38.45 -0.50 -1.83
C ARG A 206 37.27 0.11 -1.08
N ILE A 207 36.08 -0.46 -1.24
CA ILE A 207 34.86 -0.06 -0.54
C ILE A 207 34.36 -1.18 0.38
N ARG A 208 35.28 -2.04 0.86
CA ARG A 208 35.00 -3.16 1.78
C ARG A 208 33.97 -4.16 1.23
N LEU A 209 34.00 -4.39 -0.07
CA LEU A 209 33.23 -5.44 -0.73
C LEU A 209 34.19 -6.47 -1.34
N PRO A 210 33.86 -7.77 -1.37
CA PRO A 210 34.76 -8.77 -1.93
C PRO A 210 34.96 -8.52 -3.43
N LYS A 211 36.18 -8.73 -3.92
CA LYS A 211 36.52 -8.65 -5.34
C LYS A 211 35.66 -9.64 -6.12
N ASP A 212 35.01 -9.20 -7.19
CA ASP A 212 34.22 -10.08 -8.05
C ASP A 212 34.27 -9.52 -9.47
N ILE A 213 35.27 -9.98 -10.25
CA ILE A 213 35.61 -9.37 -11.54
C ILE A 213 34.45 -9.47 -12.53
N ASP A 214 33.69 -10.58 -12.48
CA ASP A 214 32.67 -10.89 -13.47
C ASP A 214 31.25 -10.48 -13.03
N TYR A 215 31.08 -10.01 -11.78
CA TYR A 215 29.79 -9.59 -11.22
C TYR A 215 29.01 -8.61 -12.11
N PHE A 216 29.73 -7.63 -12.65
CA PHE A 216 29.17 -6.58 -13.50
C PHE A 216 29.39 -6.85 -15.00
N ASP A 217 30.03 -7.96 -15.38
CA ASP A 217 30.35 -8.30 -16.78
C ASP A 217 29.14 -8.85 -17.54
N ASN A 218 28.06 -8.07 -17.57
CA ASN A 218 26.82 -8.40 -18.26
C ASN A 218 26.28 -7.16 -19.00
N GLN A 219 25.72 -7.37 -20.19
CA GLN A 219 25.17 -6.30 -21.02
C GLN A 219 24.00 -5.54 -20.36
N ARG A 220 23.34 -6.11 -19.34
CA ARG A 220 22.31 -5.43 -18.54
C ARG A 220 22.82 -4.17 -17.82
N PHE A 221 24.12 -4.10 -17.55
CA PHE A 221 24.77 -2.94 -16.94
C PHE A 221 25.06 -1.90 -18.01
N THR A 222 24.02 -1.17 -18.39
CA THR A 222 24.04 -0.14 -19.42
C THR A 222 24.41 1.23 -18.83
N LYS A 223 24.15 2.29 -19.60
CA LYS A 223 24.29 3.70 -19.21
C LYS A 223 23.23 4.17 -18.21
N SER A 224 22.21 3.35 -17.94
CA SER A 224 21.18 3.63 -16.93
C SER A 224 21.65 3.21 -15.53
N ILE A 225 21.30 4.00 -14.52
CA ILE A 225 21.72 3.83 -13.11
C ILE A 225 20.98 2.65 -12.41
N THR A 226 19.81 2.24 -12.91
CA THR A 226 18.85 1.40 -12.17
C THR A 226 19.42 0.02 -11.80
N ASN A 227 19.96 -0.72 -12.79
CA ASN A 227 20.57 -2.02 -12.55
C ASN A 227 21.81 -1.89 -11.64
N TRP A 228 22.61 -0.84 -11.78
CA TRP A 228 23.77 -0.64 -10.92
C TRP A 228 23.36 -0.47 -9.45
N VAL A 229 22.36 0.37 -9.15
CA VAL A 229 21.88 0.60 -7.77
C VAL A 229 21.39 -0.71 -7.15
N LYS A 230 20.50 -1.43 -7.85
CA LYS A 230 19.95 -2.70 -7.37
C LYS A 230 21.01 -3.72 -7.01
N TYR A 231 22.08 -3.80 -7.80
CA TYR A 231 23.15 -4.77 -7.58
C TYR A 231 24.18 -4.31 -6.54
N PHE A 232 24.50 -3.01 -6.46
CA PHE A 232 25.29 -2.48 -5.34
C PHE A 232 24.59 -2.65 -3.99
N THR A 233 23.26 -2.41 -3.92
CA THR A 233 22.49 -2.64 -2.69
C THR A 233 22.50 -4.10 -2.26
N LYS A 234 22.45 -5.05 -3.22
CA LYS A 234 22.59 -6.48 -2.92
C LYS A 234 23.98 -6.85 -2.40
N LEU A 235 25.03 -6.28 -2.99
CA LEU A 235 26.41 -6.51 -2.55
C LEU A 235 26.66 -6.01 -1.13
N LYS A 236 25.99 -4.94 -0.69
CA LYS A 236 26.17 -4.36 0.65
C LYS A 236 25.98 -5.38 1.78
N ALA A 237 25.14 -6.41 1.60
CA ALA A 237 25.01 -7.50 2.57
C ALA A 237 26.34 -8.27 2.82
N ARG A 238 27.22 -8.34 1.81
CA ARG A 238 28.53 -9.01 1.89
C ARG A 238 29.58 -8.20 2.64
N GLU A 239 29.39 -6.90 2.84
CA GLU A 239 30.29 -6.04 3.63
C GLU A 239 30.47 -6.58 5.06
N ARG A 240 29.42 -7.21 5.62
CA ARG A 240 29.44 -7.82 6.96
C ARG A 240 30.42 -8.99 7.08
N ILE A 241 30.77 -9.64 5.97
CA ILE A 241 31.80 -10.69 5.97
C ILE A 241 33.16 -10.07 6.32
N PHE A 242 33.41 -8.80 5.99
CA PHE A 242 34.64 -8.12 6.37
C PHE A 242 34.82 -8.05 7.90
N THR A 243 33.71 -7.88 8.63
CA THR A 243 33.64 -7.88 10.10
C THR A 243 33.32 -9.25 10.70
N ARG A 244 33.38 -10.34 9.91
CA ARG A 244 33.03 -11.73 10.29
C ARG A 244 31.60 -11.90 10.79
N GLN A 245 30.67 -11.14 10.25
CA GLN A 245 29.27 -11.21 10.60
C GLN A 245 28.43 -11.81 9.46
N ASP A 246 27.40 -12.57 9.83
CA ASP A 246 26.37 -13.06 8.91
C ASP A 246 25.41 -11.92 8.48
N THR A 247 24.46 -12.26 7.61
CA THR A 247 23.42 -11.33 7.14
C THR A 247 22.50 -10.84 8.25
N TYR A 248 22.49 -11.47 9.42
CA TYR A 248 21.72 -11.10 10.62
C TYR A 248 22.57 -10.38 11.69
N GLY A 249 23.88 -10.19 11.45
CA GLY A 249 24.80 -9.52 12.37
C GLY A 249 25.42 -10.42 13.44
N ARG A 250 25.26 -11.75 13.34
CA ARG A 250 25.89 -12.73 14.23
C ARG A 250 27.31 -13.02 13.77
N ILE A 251 28.24 -13.15 14.70
CA ILE A 251 29.63 -13.47 14.38
C ILE A 251 29.70 -14.93 13.90
N PHE A 252 30.43 -15.19 12.81
CA PHE A 252 30.70 -16.57 12.38
C PHE A 252 31.53 -17.31 13.42
N GLU A 253 31.02 -18.43 13.92
CA GLU A 253 31.80 -19.35 14.76
C GLU A 253 32.93 -19.98 13.92
N ARG A 254 34.12 -20.10 14.52
CA ARG A 254 35.31 -20.60 13.79
C ARG A 254 35.13 -22.06 13.41
N GLU A 255 34.50 -22.85 14.27
CA GLU A 255 34.16 -24.25 14.00
C GLU A 255 33.24 -24.38 12.78
N PHE A 256 32.27 -23.47 12.62
CA PHE A 256 31.36 -23.47 11.48
C PHE A 256 32.09 -23.20 10.15
N LEU A 257 32.93 -22.17 10.09
CA LEU A 257 33.70 -21.87 8.87
C LEU A 257 34.69 -22.99 8.52
N ARG A 258 35.31 -23.62 9.52
CA ARG A 258 36.17 -24.81 9.32
C ARG A 258 35.37 -26.00 8.80
N ALA A 259 34.16 -26.22 9.32
CA ALA A 259 33.29 -27.30 8.85
C ALA A 259 32.91 -27.09 7.37
N ASN A 260 32.47 -25.88 6.99
CA ASN A 260 32.15 -25.56 5.60
C ASN A 260 33.35 -25.71 4.65
N LEU A 261 34.54 -25.29 5.08
CA LEU A 261 35.77 -25.46 4.30
C LEU A 261 36.06 -26.95 4.06
N ASN A 262 36.00 -27.76 5.12
CA ASN A 262 36.24 -29.19 5.04
C ASN A 262 35.21 -29.90 4.16
N GLU A 263 33.93 -29.52 4.27
CA GLU A 263 32.86 -30.05 3.40
C GLU A 263 33.13 -29.69 1.94
N CYS A 264 33.57 -28.46 1.65
CA CYS A 264 33.93 -28.05 0.30
C CYS A 264 35.06 -28.90 -0.29
N LEU A 265 36.11 -29.14 0.49
CA LEU A 265 37.25 -29.98 0.09
C LEU A 265 36.82 -31.43 -0.12
N GLN A 266 35.97 -31.98 0.75
CA GLN A 266 35.42 -33.34 0.60
C GLN A 266 34.53 -33.49 -0.64
N ASN A 267 33.76 -32.45 -0.98
CA ASN A 267 32.93 -32.40 -2.18
C ASN A 267 33.71 -32.13 -3.48
N GLY A 268 35.05 -32.15 -3.43
CA GLY A 268 35.91 -32.02 -4.61
C GLY A 268 36.04 -30.59 -5.15
N ILE A 269 35.77 -29.57 -4.33
CA ILE A 269 36.02 -28.18 -4.71
C ILE A 269 37.51 -27.88 -4.56
N HIS A 270 38.14 -27.49 -5.67
CA HIS A 270 39.54 -27.10 -5.70
C HIS A 270 39.72 -25.61 -5.40
N PHE A 271 40.67 -25.31 -4.53
CA PHE A 271 41.17 -23.97 -4.20
C PHE A 271 42.67 -23.95 -4.48
N GLU A 272 43.21 -22.83 -4.98
CA GLU A 272 44.66 -22.66 -5.11
C GLU A 272 45.33 -22.58 -3.73
N GLU A 273 46.59 -23.00 -3.63
CA GLU A 273 47.31 -23.09 -2.35
C GLU A 273 47.41 -21.72 -1.65
N GLU A 274 47.69 -20.66 -2.41
CA GLU A 274 47.73 -19.28 -1.89
C GLU A 274 46.37 -18.81 -1.35
N VAL A 275 45.26 -19.21 -1.98
CA VAL A 275 43.90 -18.87 -1.55
C VAL A 275 43.52 -19.64 -0.29
N LEU A 276 43.91 -20.92 -0.20
CA LEU A 276 43.69 -21.72 1.00
C LEU A 276 44.41 -21.14 2.22
N ASP A 277 45.65 -20.66 2.04
CA ASP A 277 46.40 -20.00 3.11
C ASP A 277 45.70 -18.72 3.60
N VAL A 278 45.14 -17.93 2.67
CA VAL A 278 44.36 -16.72 3.00
C VAL A 278 43.08 -17.07 3.73
N ILE A 279 42.34 -18.10 3.30
CA ILE A 279 41.11 -18.56 3.96
C ILE A 279 41.43 -19.07 5.38
N ASN A 280 42.46 -19.90 5.54
CA ASN A 280 42.87 -20.40 6.84
C ASN A 280 43.31 -19.27 7.77
N ALA A 281 44.11 -18.32 7.26
CA ALA A 281 44.51 -17.14 8.01
C ALA A 281 43.30 -16.26 8.41
N TYR A 282 42.28 -16.16 7.54
CA TYR A 282 41.03 -15.47 7.85
C TYR A 282 40.19 -16.20 8.89
N ILE A 283 40.17 -17.54 8.91
CA ILE A 283 39.45 -18.32 9.94
C ILE A 283 40.17 -18.19 11.30
N ASP A 284 41.50 -18.17 11.30
CA ASP A 284 42.32 -18.20 12.52
C ASP A 284 42.62 -16.83 13.12
N ALA A 285 42.46 -15.73 12.36
CA ALA A 285 42.78 -14.40 12.86
C ALA A 285 41.99 -14.03 14.13
N ALA A 286 42.55 -13.13 14.95
CA ALA A 286 41.87 -12.64 16.16
C ALA A 286 40.63 -11.80 15.81
N ASP A 287 39.69 -11.70 16.74
CA ASP A 287 38.51 -10.85 16.56
C ASP A 287 38.99 -9.39 16.48
N ASN A 288 38.57 -8.67 15.43
CA ASN A 288 39.02 -7.33 15.03
C ASN A 288 40.37 -7.22 14.28
N ASP A 289 40.98 -8.33 13.85
CA ASP A 289 42.09 -8.27 12.88
C ASP A 289 41.58 -8.16 11.43
N TYR A 290 41.31 -6.92 11.01
CA TYR A 290 40.80 -6.62 9.66
C TYR A 290 41.85 -6.76 8.55
N SER A 291 43.13 -6.99 8.88
CA SER A 291 44.17 -7.18 7.85
C SER A 291 43.91 -8.46 7.07
N LYS A 292 43.51 -9.54 7.75
CA LYS A 292 43.20 -10.83 7.13
C LYS A 292 41.88 -10.80 6.34
N SER A 293 40.89 -10.03 6.80
CA SER A 293 39.68 -9.75 6.01
C SER A 293 40.00 -9.03 4.71
N THR A 294 40.96 -8.10 4.75
CA THR A 294 41.42 -7.37 3.55
C THR A 294 42.09 -8.31 2.56
N ASP A 295 42.93 -9.24 3.03
CA ASP A 295 43.57 -10.23 2.17
C ASP A 295 42.55 -11.17 1.53
N LEU A 296 41.55 -11.64 2.29
CA LEU A 296 40.45 -12.47 1.76
C LEU A 296 39.64 -11.74 0.67
N PHE A 297 39.38 -10.45 0.85
CA PHE A 297 38.56 -9.68 -0.09
C PHE A 297 39.29 -9.36 -1.38
N GLU A 298 40.63 -9.47 -1.43
CA GLU A 298 41.42 -9.33 -2.66
C GLU A 298 41.38 -10.61 -3.53
N CYS A 299 40.99 -11.76 -2.96
CA CYS A 299 40.66 -12.98 -3.71
C CYS A 299 39.28 -12.84 -4.40
N ASP A 300 39.13 -13.42 -5.58
CA ASP A 300 37.91 -13.31 -6.40
C ASP A 300 36.78 -14.19 -5.85
N TRP A 301 35.63 -13.56 -5.59
CA TRP A 301 34.48 -14.15 -4.93
C TRP A 301 33.93 -15.39 -5.64
N GLU A 302 33.87 -15.38 -6.98
CA GLU A 302 33.34 -16.49 -7.77
C GLU A 302 34.44 -17.40 -8.31
N LYS A 303 35.54 -16.85 -8.85
CA LYS A 303 36.62 -17.64 -9.46
C LYS A 303 37.39 -18.45 -8.43
N ASP A 304 37.66 -17.87 -7.26
CA ASP A 304 38.42 -18.53 -6.20
C ASP A 304 37.51 -19.36 -5.27
N ASN A 305 36.25 -19.59 -5.67
CA ASN A 305 35.24 -20.36 -4.94
C ASN A 305 34.91 -19.84 -3.51
N ILE A 306 35.31 -18.62 -3.14
CA ILE A 306 35.10 -18.04 -1.80
C ILE A 306 33.62 -18.05 -1.42
N LYS A 307 32.75 -17.75 -2.41
CA LYS A 307 31.29 -17.79 -2.26
C LYS A 307 30.78 -19.06 -1.60
N LYS A 308 31.37 -20.23 -1.89
CA LYS A 308 30.89 -21.53 -1.38
C LYS A 308 31.13 -21.73 0.12
N ILE A 309 32.03 -20.95 0.72
CA ILE A 309 32.32 -21.01 2.16
C ILE A 309 31.28 -20.21 2.96
N PHE A 310 30.81 -19.08 2.40
CA PHE A 310 29.98 -18.10 3.11
C PHE A 310 28.50 -18.08 2.68
N ASP A 311 28.19 -18.38 1.43
CA ASP A 311 26.81 -18.64 1.02
C ASP A 311 26.43 -19.99 1.61
N VAL A 312 25.81 -19.96 2.80
CA VAL A 312 25.14 -21.11 3.42
C VAL A 312 24.42 -21.85 2.30
N VAL A 313 24.80 -23.11 2.05
CA VAL A 313 24.08 -24.01 1.16
C VAL A 313 22.63 -23.82 1.52
N LYS A 314 21.83 -23.16 0.65
CA LYS A 314 20.39 -23.02 0.87
C LYS A 314 19.96 -24.42 1.23
N GLU A 315 19.48 -24.62 2.46
CA GLU A 315 18.85 -25.88 2.84
C GLU A 315 18.00 -26.26 1.64
N LYS A 316 18.33 -27.39 0.99
CA LYS A 316 17.51 -27.89 -0.11
C LYS A 316 16.10 -27.80 0.44
N GLN A 317 15.24 -26.96 -0.15
CA GLN A 317 13.87 -26.84 0.33
C GLN A 317 13.36 -28.26 0.43
N THR A 318 13.14 -28.73 1.64
CA THR A 318 12.67 -30.09 1.85
C THR A 318 11.37 -30.19 1.07
N GLY A 319 11.26 -31.25 0.27
CA GLY A 319 10.05 -31.53 -0.48
C GLY A 319 8.86 -31.55 0.49
N LEU A 320 7.66 -31.21 0.01
CA LEU A 320 6.48 -31.16 0.88
C LEU A 320 6.29 -32.47 1.66
N GLY A 321 6.53 -33.61 0.99
CA GLY A 321 6.47 -34.93 1.57
C GLY A 321 7.52 -35.16 2.65
N ASP A 322 8.79 -34.79 2.39
CA ASP A 322 9.88 -34.92 3.36
C ASP A 322 9.64 -34.05 4.61
N GLU A 323 9.22 -32.80 4.42
CA GLU A 323 8.92 -31.89 5.53
C GLU A 323 7.72 -32.38 6.36
N THR A 324 6.72 -32.98 5.70
CA THR A 324 5.57 -33.58 6.36
C THR A 324 5.98 -34.82 7.15
N GLN A 325 6.78 -35.71 6.57
CA GLN A 325 7.25 -36.91 7.27
C GLN A 325 8.09 -36.53 8.50
N ILE A 326 8.99 -35.56 8.36
CA ILE A 326 9.80 -35.03 9.48
C ILE A 326 8.88 -34.49 10.58
N HIS A 327 7.88 -33.66 10.23
CA HIS A 327 6.92 -33.12 11.19
C HIS A 327 6.22 -34.22 12.00
N PHE A 328 5.71 -35.25 11.31
CA PHE A 328 5.03 -36.36 11.97
C PHE A 328 5.97 -37.22 12.83
N THR A 329 7.21 -37.46 12.39
CA THR A 329 8.19 -38.20 13.18
C THR A 329 8.63 -37.42 14.42
N THR A 330 8.86 -36.11 14.32
CA THR A 330 9.39 -35.31 15.43
C THR A 330 8.32 -34.96 16.47
N GLU A 331 7.08 -34.66 16.06
CA GLU A 331 6.03 -34.26 17.02
C GLU A 331 5.22 -35.42 17.60
N PHE A 332 5.14 -36.57 16.92
CA PHE A 332 4.29 -37.70 17.32
C PHE A 332 5.04 -39.03 17.53
N GLU A 333 6.36 -38.97 17.75
CA GLU A 333 7.25 -40.12 17.98
C GLU A 333 6.75 -41.09 19.08
N HIS A 334 5.98 -40.58 20.05
CA HIS A 334 5.44 -41.35 21.19
C HIS A 334 3.91 -41.55 21.18
N ASN A 335 3.22 -41.21 20.08
CA ASN A 335 1.76 -41.19 20.02
C ASN A 335 1.25 -42.15 18.93
N GLU A 336 0.92 -43.40 19.28
CA GLU A 336 0.55 -44.47 18.34
C GLU A 336 -0.67 -44.15 17.45
N VAL A 337 -1.53 -43.21 17.86
CA VAL A 337 -2.77 -42.85 17.15
C VAL A 337 -2.54 -41.89 15.98
N ASN A 338 -1.49 -41.06 16.04
CA ASN A 338 -1.24 -40.00 15.05
C ASN A 338 -0.01 -40.29 14.16
N GLN A 339 0.49 -41.53 14.18
CA GLN A 339 1.57 -41.96 13.30
C GLN A 339 1.08 -42.18 11.87
N LEU A 340 1.90 -41.78 10.90
CA LEU A 340 1.65 -42.03 9.48
C LEU A 340 1.64 -43.53 9.20
N THR A 341 0.67 -44.01 8.42
CA THR A 341 0.66 -45.41 7.98
C THR A 341 1.78 -45.67 6.95
N PRO A 342 2.21 -46.92 6.75
CA PRO A 342 3.22 -47.25 5.74
C PRO A 342 2.82 -46.79 4.33
N GLU A 343 1.54 -46.87 4.00
CA GLU A 343 0.95 -46.40 2.74
C GLU A 343 1.05 -44.87 2.60
N GLU A 344 0.78 -44.13 3.68
CA GLU A 344 0.91 -42.67 3.72
C GLU A 344 2.36 -42.20 3.60
N VAL A 345 3.31 -42.95 4.18
CA VAL A 345 4.74 -42.67 4.03
C VAL A 345 5.20 -42.83 2.58
N ASP A 346 4.74 -43.88 1.90
CA ASP A 346 5.07 -44.09 0.48
C ASP A 346 4.36 -43.08 -0.44
N PHE A 347 3.16 -42.65 -0.08
CA PHE A 347 2.47 -41.53 -0.73
C PHE A 347 3.24 -40.20 -0.58
N LEU A 348 3.68 -39.85 0.63
CA LEU A 348 4.48 -38.63 0.87
C LEU A 348 5.79 -38.63 0.08
N LYS A 349 6.45 -39.79 -0.05
CA LYS A 349 7.64 -39.93 -0.91
C LYS A 349 7.34 -39.66 -2.39
N LYS A 350 6.19 -40.11 -2.91
CA LYS A 350 5.76 -39.81 -4.29
C LYS A 350 5.45 -38.31 -4.48
N LEU A 351 4.88 -37.67 -3.46
CA LEU A 351 4.54 -36.24 -3.42
C LEU A 351 5.72 -35.28 -3.54
N ASN A 352 6.94 -35.74 -3.25
CA ASN A 352 8.16 -34.96 -3.49
C ASN A 352 8.52 -34.85 -4.99
N GLY A 353 7.86 -35.62 -5.85
CA GLY A 353 7.96 -35.57 -7.30
C GLY A 353 7.03 -34.55 -7.95
N LYS A 354 6.75 -34.72 -9.24
CA LYS A 354 5.78 -33.89 -9.97
C LYS A 354 4.37 -34.35 -9.60
N ILE A 355 3.52 -33.41 -9.18
CA ILE A 355 2.12 -33.65 -8.84
C ILE A 355 1.31 -33.67 -10.14
N ASP A 356 0.69 -34.81 -10.46
CA ASP A 356 -0.23 -34.94 -11.59
C ASP A 356 -1.69 -34.76 -11.11
N LYS A 357 -2.62 -34.50 -12.05
CA LYS A 357 -4.03 -34.24 -11.69
C LYS A 357 -4.71 -35.44 -11.05
N ASP A 358 -4.25 -36.65 -11.36
CA ASP A 358 -4.79 -37.89 -10.83
C ASP A 358 -4.40 -38.11 -9.35
N ASP A 359 -3.37 -37.42 -8.85
CA ASP A 359 -2.93 -37.49 -7.45
C ASP A 359 -3.78 -36.60 -6.52
N ILE A 360 -4.55 -35.64 -7.08
CA ILE A 360 -5.31 -34.63 -6.31
C ILE A 360 -6.33 -35.24 -5.33
N PRO A 361 -7.11 -36.28 -5.68
CA PRO A 361 -8.03 -36.92 -4.75
C PRO A 361 -7.33 -37.51 -3.52
N GLU A 362 -6.18 -38.17 -3.74
CA GLU A 362 -5.38 -38.81 -2.68
C GLU A 362 -4.71 -37.74 -1.78
N ILE A 363 -4.25 -36.63 -2.36
CA ILE A 363 -3.77 -35.42 -1.65
C ILE A 363 -4.86 -34.82 -0.76
N ARG A 364 -6.07 -34.67 -1.29
CA ARG A 364 -7.22 -34.10 -0.55
C ARG A 364 -7.63 -34.99 0.62
N GLU A 365 -7.63 -36.30 0.43
CA GLU A 365 -7.95 -37.26 1.48
C GLU A 365 -6.91 -37.24 2.61
N PHE A 366 -5.61 -37.26 2.26
CA PHE A 366 -4.53 -37.14 3.23
C PHE A 366 -4.65 -35.85 4.06
N PHE A 367 -4.82 -34.70 3.39
CA PHE A 367 -4.95 -33.42 4.06
C PHE A 367 -6.20 -33.35 4.96
N ALA A 368 -7.32 -33.95 4.54
CA ALA A 368 -8.54 -33.98 5.36
C ALA A 368 -8.36 -34.82 6.63
N ARG A 369 -7.64 -35.94 6.55
CA ARG A 369 -7.37 -36.86 7.68
C ARG A 369 -6.43 -36.21 8.70
N HIS A 370 -5.38 -35.56 8.23
CA HIS A 370 -4.27 -35.02 9.03
C HIS A 370 -4.33 -33.50 9.26
N LYS A 371 -5.48 -32.87 8.98
CA LYS A 371 -5.65 -31.40 9.00
C LYS A 371 -5.26 -30.77 10.34
N HIS A 372 -5.63 -31.43 11.45
CA HIS A 372 -5.38 -30.90 12.79
C HIS A 372 -3.90 -30.94 13.15
N ASP A 373 -3.21 -32.03 12.82
CA ASP A 373 -1.80 -32.25 13.09
C ASP A 373 -0.90 -31.33 12.26
N LEU A 374 -1.28 -31.08 10.99
CA LEU A 374 -0.61 -30.11 10.14
C LEU A 374 -0.74 -28.68 10.66
N TYR A 375 -1.82 -28.35 11.38
CA TYR A 375 -2.06 -27.01 11.92
C TYR A 375 -1.02 -26.59 12.97
N LEU A 376 -0.35 -27.56 13.61
CA LEU A 376 0.72 -27.32 14.59
C LEU A 376 1.95 -26.66 13.95
N ARG A 377 2.16 -26.85 12.64
CA ARG A 377 3.23 -26.20 11.85
C ARG A 377 2.64 -25.29 10.77
N PRO A 378 2.45 -23.99 11.04
CA PRO A 378 1.72 -23.07 10.16
C PRO A 378 2.31 -22.90 8.76
N THR A 379 3.64 -22.99 8.61
CA THR A 379 4.33 -22.88 7.33
C THR A 379 4.05 -24.09 6.43
N LEU A 380 4.12 -25.29 7.00
CA LEU A 380 3.81 -26.55 6.31
C LEU A 380 2.33 -26.60 5.93
N TYR A 381 1.44 -26.23 6.85
CA TYR A 381 0.00 -26.13 6.60
C TYR A 381 -0.32 -25.22 5.41
N LYS A 382 0.27 -24.01 5.35
CA LYS A 382 0.08 -23.07 4.22
C LYS A 382 0.56 -23.65 2.87
N ARG A 383 1.63 -24.46 2.86
CA ARG A 383 2.11 -25.14 1.65
C ARG A 383 1.12 -26.20 1.17
N TRP A 384 0.57 -27.01 2.09
CA TRP A 384 -0.49 -27.97 1.78
C TRP A 384 -1.75 -27.31 1.23
N GLU A 385 -2.20 -26.20 1.82
CA GLU A 385 -3.38 -25.48 1.32
C GLU A 385 -3.22 -24.93 -0.09
N LYS A 386 -2.00 -24.60 -0.51
CA LYS A 386 -1.78 -24.13 -1.89
C LYS A 386 -2.01 -25.24 -2.92
N ILE A 387 -1.85 -26.50 -2.53
CA ILE A 387 -1.94 -27.66 -3.41
C ILE A 387 -3.34 -28.27 -3.39
N VAL A 388 -3.98 -28.29 -2.21
CA VAL A 388 -5.29 -28.90 -1.99
C VAL A 388 -6.45 -28.10 -2.61
N PHE A 389 -6.37 -26.77 -2.53
CA PHE A 389 -7.47 -25.88 -2.91
C PHE A 389 -7.25 -25.32 -4.32
N ASP A 390 -8.23 -25.55 -5.20
CA ASP A 390 -8.13 -25.22 -6.63
C ASP A 390 -8.10 -23.70 -6.86
N HIS A 391 -8.91 -22.96 -6.09
CA HIS A 391 -9.03 -21.51 -6.20
C HIS A 391 -9.24 -20.84 -4.84
N LYS A 392 -8.64 -19.65 -4.70
CA LYS A 392 -8.82 -18.74 -3.57
C LYS A 392 -9.62 -17.53 -4.03
N VAL A 393 -10.75 -17.27 -3.37
CA VAL A 393 -11.59 -16.09 -3.60
C VAL A 393 -11.37 -15.14 -2.42
N GLU A 394 -10.84 -13.96 -2.67
CA GLU A 394 -10.73 -12.88 -1.68
C GLU A 394 -11.85 -11.86 -1.90
N CYS A 395 -12.50 -11.42 -0.82
CA CYS A 395 -13.59 -10.46 -0.88
C CYS A 395 -13.66 -9.57 0.36
N SER A 396 -14.15 -8.34 0.18
CA SER A 396 -14.56 -7.43 1.25
C SER A 396 -16.08 -7.42 1.45
N ASP A 397 -16.84 -7.59 0.38
CA ASP A 397 -18.27 -7.88 0.43
C ASP A 397 -18.52 -9.39 0.38
N PHE A 398 -19.02 -9.95 1.47
CA PHE A 398 -19.21 -11.40 1.59
C PHE A 398 -20.28 -11.94 0.65
N TYR A 399 -21.34 -11.17 0.36
CA TYR A 399 -22.38 -11.59 -0.58
C TYR A 399 -21.82 -11.71 -1.99
N GLN A 400 -21.02 -10.72 -2.42
CA GLN A 400 -20.36 -10.75 -3.72
C GLN A 400 -19.35 -11.91 -3.81
N GLY A 401 -18.59 -12.15 -2.74
CA GLY A 401 -17.67 -13.28 -2.63
C GLY A 401 -18.37 -14.63 -2.77
N LEU A 402 -19.53 -14.80 -2.13
CA LEU A 402 -20.34 -16.01 -2.26
C LEU A 402 -20.89 -16.19 -3.67
N ILE A 403 -21.44 -15.14 -4.30
CA ILE A 403 -21.93 -15.24 -5.68
C ILE A 403 -20.81 -15.67 -6.62
N LYS A 404 -19.65 -15.00 -6.56
CA LYS A 404 -18.48 -15.35 -7.37
C LYS A 404 -18.03 -16.80 -7.15
N LEU A 405 -18.06 -17.28 -5.91
CA LEU A 405 -17.73 -18.66 -5.58
C LEU A 405 -18.75 -19.63 -6.19
N PHE A 406 -20.05 -19.38 -6.01
CA PHE A 406 -21.10 -20.27 -6.48
C PHE A 406 -21.17 -20.32 -8.01
N THR A 407 -21.01 -19.19 -8.71
CA THR A 407 -21.11 -19.14 -10.17
C THR A 407 -19.88 -19.66 -10.90
N ASN A 408 -18.67 -19.29 -10.46
CA ASN A 408 -17.45 -19.66 -11.17
C ASN A 408 -17.04 -21.10 -10.90
N ASN A 409 -17.19 -21.55 -9.66
CA ASN A 409 -16.58 -22.78 -9.20
C ASN A 409 -17.63 -23.87 -8.99
N ILE A 410 -18.71 -23.57 -8.27
CA ILE A 410 -19.70 -24.58 -7.88
C ILE A 410 -20.60 -24.97 -9.06
N ALA A 411 -21.06 -24.02 -9.87
CA ALA A 411 -21.90 -24.31 -11.03
C ALA A 411 -21.23 -25.19 -12.09
N SER A 412 -19.89 -25.17 -12.21
CA SER A 412 -19.16 -26.12 -13.07
C SER A 412 -19.09 -27.54 -12.51
N CYS A 413 -19.13 -27.69 -11.18
CA CYS A 413 -19.12 -28.99 -10.52
C CYS A 413 -20.52 -29.64 -10.52
N ALA A 414 -21.57 -28.83 -10.71
CA ALA A 414 -22.98 -29.22 -10.71
C ALA A 414 -23.48 -29.97 -11.95
N GLN A 415 -22.58 -30.43 -12.83
CA GLN A 415 -22.92 -31.11 -14.09
C GLN A 415 -23.10 -32.64 -13.94
N SER A 416 -22.93 -33.20 -12.73
CA SER A 416 -23.20 -34.62 -12.48
C SER A 416 -24.71 -34.90 -12.42
N GLU A 417 -25.15 -36.02 -13.01
CA GLU A 417 -26.56 -36.44 -12.99
C GLU A 417 -27.06 -36.78 -11.57
N ASP A 418 -26.14 -37.12 -10.67
CA ASP A 418 -26.42 -37.37 -9.25
C ASP A 418 -26.30 -36.07 -8.45
N GLY A 419 -27.25 -35.83 -7.55
CA GLY A 419 -27.34 -34.60 -6.75
C GLY A 419 -26.07 -34.32 -5.94
N PHE A 420 -25.84 -33.05 -5.62
CA PHE A 420 -24.71 -32.63 -4.78
C PHE A 420 -25.17 -31.69 -3.66
N TYR A 421 -24.38 -31.63 -2.60
CA TYR A 421 -24.53 -30.63 -1.54
C TYR A 421 -23.19 -29.94 -1.27
N ILE A 422 -23.26 -28.72 -0.75
CA ILE A 422 -22.08 -27.94 -0.42
C ILE A 422 -21.81 -28.04 1.07
N GLU A 423 -20.57 -28.26 1.45
CA GLU A 423 -20.09 -28.17 2.83
C GLU A 423 -19.22 -26.94 3.00
N ILE A 424 -19.68 -25.96 3.78
CA ILE A 424 -18.91 -24.76 4.14
C ILE A 424 -18.33 -25.00 5.54
N THR A 425 -17.02 -25.16 5.62
CA THR A 425 -16.30 -25.32 6.88
C THR A 425 -15.63 -24.01 7.27
N VAL A 426 -15.96 -23.52 8.45
CA VAL A 426 -15.30 -22.34 9.00
C VAL A 426 -13.95 -22.73 9.60
N SER A 427 -12.87 -22.18 9.06
CA SER A 427 -11.51 -22.54 9.45
C SER A 427 -11.10 -21.89 10.78
N GLY A 428 -10.32 -22.61 11.58
CA GLY A 428 -9.68 -22.09 12.80
C GLY A 428 -10.19 -22.74 14.09
N ALA A 429 -9.27 -22.97 15.02
CA ALA A 429 -9.60 -23.45 16.35
C ALA A 429 -10.31 -22.37 17.18
N LYS A 430 -10.97 -22.78 18.27
CA LYS A 430 -11.65 -21.90 19.21
C LYS A 430 -10.77 -20.73 19.69
N ARG A 431 -9.49 -21.00 19.98
CA ARG A 431 -8.50 -19.98 20.37
C ARG A 431 -8.27 -18.93 19.29
N ASN A 432 -8.23 -19.32 18.03
CA ASN A 432 -7.99 -18.40 16.91
C ASN A 432 -9.10 -17.35 16.79
N TRP A 433 -10.34 -17.72 17.12
CA TRP A 433 -11.49 -16.81 17.15
C TRP A 433 -11.40 -15.77 18.28
N LEU A 434 -10.72 -16.09 19.38
CA LEU A 434 -10.42 -15.13 20.45
C LEU A 434 -9.31 -14.16 20.06
N ASP A 435 -8.39 -14.58 19.19
CA ASP A 435 -7.28 -13.74 18.71
C ASP A 435 -7.72 -12.78 17.58
N LYS A 436 -8.80 -13.12 16.83
CA LYS A 436 -9.40 -12.23 15.81
C LYS A 436 -9.75 -10.87 16.41
N ASN A 437 -9.69 -9.83 15.58
CA ASN A 437 -10.14 -8.52 16.00
C ASN A 437 -11.62 -8.59 16.41
N TYR A 438 -11.92 -8.11 17.62
CA TYR A 438 -13.24 -8.26 18.23
C TYR A 438 -14.34 -7.59 17.40
N ASP A 439 -14.08 -6.38 16.91
CA ASP A 439 -15.06 -5.57 16.18
C ASP A 439 -15.34 -6.19 14.80
N VAL A 440 -14.32 -6.76 14.15
CA VAL A 440 -14.42 -7.47 12.88
C VAL A 440 -15.29 -8.73 13.01
N ALA A 441 -15.01 -9.56 14.01
CA ALA A 441 -15.77 -10.80 14.22
C ALA A 441 -17.23 -10.51 14.65
N ARG A 442 -17.43 -9.49 15.50
CA ARG A 442 -18.76 -9.01 15.90
C ARG A 442 -19.57 -8.50 14.72
N PHE A 443 -18.99 -7.65 13.88
CA PHE A 443 -19.66 -7.12 12.69
C PHE A 443 -20.07 -8.25 11.72
N PHE A 444 -19.15 -9.17 11.44
CA PHE A 444 -19.42 -10.29 10.54
C PHE A 444 -20.57 -11.18 11.06
N SER A 445 -20.54 -11.52 12.35
CA SER A 445 -21.57 -12.31 13.00
C SER A 445 -22.94 -11.63 12.92
N LEU A 446 -23.04 -10.34 13.25
CA LEU A 446 -24.28 -9.57 13.19
C LEU A 446 -24.88 -9.53 11.77
N MET A 447 -24.08 -9.21 10.77
CA MET A 447 -24.56 -8.98 9.40
C MET A 447 -24.93 -10.28 8.67
N TYR A 448 -24.17 -11.35 8.88
CA TYR A 448 -24.27 -12.56 8.07
C TYR A 448 -24.89 -13.76 8.79
N LYS A 449 -25.28 -13.64 10.07
CA LYS A 449 -25.98 -14.72 10.80
C LYS A 449 -27.19 -15.30 10.05
N PRO A 450 -28.17 -14.51 9.54
CA PRO A 450 -29.37 -15.07 8.89
C PRO A 450 -29.06 -15.83 7.61
N LEU A 451 -28.02 -15.41 6.88
CA LEU A 451 -27.54 -16.07 5.66
C LEU A 451 -27.09 -17.50 5.97
N PHE A 452 -26.28 -17.69 7.00
CA PHE A 452 -25.82 -19.03 7.40
C PHE A 452 -26.96 -19.91 7.89
N VAL A 453 -27.86 -19.38 8.73
CA VAL A 453 -29.02 -20.15 9.22
C VAL A 453 -29.90 -20.61 8.06
N ARG A 454 -30.24 -19.73 7.12
CA ARG A 454 -31.10 -20.08 5.97
C ARG A 454 -30.42 -21.02 4.98
N LEU A 455 -29.13 -20.84 4.69
CA LEU A 455 -28.38 -21.78 3.85
C LEU A 455 -28.35 -23.17 4.48
N ASN A 456 -28.10 -23.28 5.78
CA ASN A 456 -28.10 -24.56 6.49
C ASN A 456 -29.49 -25.23 6.49
N ASN A 457 -30.56 -24.45 6.67
CA ASN A 457 -31.94 -24.95 6.67
C ASN A 457 -32.43 -25.40 5.28
N SER A 458 -31.76 -24.99 4.20
CA SER A 458 -32.10 -25.44 2.84
C SER A 458 -31.85 -26.93 2.60
N GLY A 459 -31.00 -27.57 3.42
CA GLY A 459 -30.57 -28.96 3.23
C GLY A 459 -29.54 -29.17 2.11
N LEU A 460 -29.37 -28.19 1.21
CA LEU A 460 -28.40 -28.22 0.09
C LEU A 460 -27.02 -27.71 0.49
N VAL A 461 -26.94 -26.92 1.56
CA VAL A 461 -25.69 -26.40 2.12
C VAL A 461 -25.59 -26.84 3.57
N LYS A 462 -24.46 -27.45 3.96
CA LYS A 462 -24.16 -27.84 5.34
C LYS A 462 -23.05 -26.95 5.88
N ILE A 463 -23.31 -26.32 7.01
CA ILE A 463 -22.31 -25.50 7.70
C ILE A 463 -21.63 -26.33 8.77
N LYS A 464 -20.30 -26.38 8.74
CA LYS A 464 -19.49 -27.06 9.74
C LYS A 464 -18.51 -26.10 10.41
N HIS A 465 -18.24 -26.34 11.67
CA HIS A 465 -17.21 -25.66 12.43
C HIS A 465 -16.00 -26.58 12.62
N ALA A 466 -14.79 -26.02 12.58
CA ALA A 466 -13.56 -26.80 12.67
C ALA A 466 -13.23 -27.36 14.07
N PHE A 467 -13.88 -26.90 15.15
CA PHE A 467 -13.65 -27.39 16.50
C PHE A 467 -14.86 -28.18 17.05
N LYS A 468 -14.56 -29.26 17.80
CA LYS A 468 -15.57 -30.14 18.43
C LYS A 468 -16.28 -29.40 19.58
N ASN A 469 -17.54 -29.76 19.83
CA ASN A 469 -18.43 -29.20 20.88
C ASN A 469 -18.95 -27.77 20.62
N VAL A 470 -19.47 -27.50 19.42
CA VAL A 470 -20.29 -26.29 19.19
C VAL A 470 -21.59 -26.38 19.99
N ASP A 471 -22.14 -27.58 20.21
CA ASP A 471 -23.42 -27.75 20.91
C ASP A 471 -23.42 -27.27 22.37
N SER A 472 -22.25 -27.01 22.97
CA SER A 472 -22.12 -26.49 24.34
C SER A 472 -21.83 -24.99 24.44
N CYS A 473 -21.66 -24.26 23.33
CA CYS A 473 -21.30 -22.84 23.35
C CYS A 473 -21.89 -22.11 22.12
N ALA A 474 -22.20 -20.82 22.25
CA ALA A 474 -22.62 -20.01 21.11
C ALA A 474 -21.59 -20.09 19.98
N SER A 475 -22.06 -20.17 18.73
CA SER A 475 -21.15 -20.30 17.58
C SER A 475 -20.47 -18.97 17.31
N PRO A 476 -19.12 -18.91 17.20
CA PRO A 476 -18.41 -17.66 16.95
C PRO A 476 -18.72 -17.03 15.58
N LEU A 477 -19.32 -17.80 14.67
CA LEU A 477 -19.72 -17.33 13.35
C LEU A 477 -21.08 -16.60 13.38
N THR A 478 -22.05 -17.16 14.10
CA THR A 478 -23.41 -16.61 14.15
C THR A 478 -23.58 -15.68 15.34
N ASP A 479 -22.97 -15.98 16.48
CA ASP A 479 -23.22 -15.37 17.79
C ASP A 479 -21.91 -15.04 18.52
N TYR A 480 -21.10 -14.16 17.92
CA TYR A 480 -19.76 -13.89 18.44
C TYR A 480 -19.75 -13.22 19.82
N VAL A 481 -20.74 -12.37 20.12
CA VAL A 481 -20.82 -11.67 21.41
C VAL A 481 -21.06 -12.68 22.54
N ASP A 482 -22.06 -13.55 22.39
CA ASP A 482 -22.38 -14.59 23.37
C ASP A 482 -21.24 -15.61 23.50
N PHE A 483 -20.59 -15.95 22.38
CA PHE A 483 -19.39 -16.79 22.39
C PHE A 483 -18.28 -16.17 23.23
N PHE A 484 -17.96 -14.89 23.00
CA PHE A 484 -16.89 -14.20 23.73
C PHE A 484 -17.24 -14.04 25.21
N ASP A 485 -18.48 -13.70 25.53
CA ASP A 485 -18.94 -13.53 26.91
C ASP A 485 -18.97 -14.86 27.67
N GLY A 486 -19.39 -15.96 27.01
CA GLY A 486 -19.29 -17.31 27.54
C GLY A 486 -17.85 -17.70 27.87
N GLU A 487 -16.91 -17.48 26.96
CA GLU A 487 -15.47 -17.74 27.20
C GLU A 487 -14.88 -16.88 28.31
N ASN A 488 -15.28 -15.61 28.36
CA ASN A 488 -14.85 -14.69 29.40
C ASN A 488 -15.39 -15.10 30.78
N ASN A 489 -16.62 -15.62 30.86
CA ASN A 489 -17.19 -16.14 32.09
C ASN A 489 -16.47 -17.43 32.55
N LEU A 490 -16.18 -18.36 31.64
CA LEU A 490 -15.40 -19.57 31.96
C LEU A 490 -14.00 -19.24 32.50
N LYS A 491 -13.33 -18.23 31.94
CA LYS A 491 -12.04 -17.75 32.46
C LYS A 491 -12.17 -17.15 33.87
N ARG A 492 -13.20 -16.35 34.10
CA ARG A 492 -13.48 -15.79 35.44
C ARG A 492 -13.76 -16.88 36.47
N GLU A 493 -14.56 -17.89 36.12
CA GLU A 493 -14.85 -19.04 36.98
C GLU A 493 -13.60 -19.88 37.28
N SER A 494 -12.66 -19.94 36.34
CA SER A 494 -11.37 -20.63 36.50
C SER A 494 -10.33 -19.83 37.30
N GLY A 495 -10.66 -18.61 37.74
CA GLY A 495 -9.76 -17.72 38.47
C GLY A 495 -8.74 -16.95 37.61
N ASP A 496 -8.87 -17.03 36.28
CA ASP A 496 -8.01 -16.33 35.32
C ASP A 496 -8.43 -14.87 35.12
N SER A 497 -7.50 -14.05 34.64
CA SER A 497 -7.75 -12.65 34.28
C SER A 497 -8.82 -12.53 33.18
N LYS A 498 -9.66 -11.48 33.27
CA LYS A 498 -10.69 -11.15 32.27
C LYS A 498 -10.12 -11.21 30.85
N LEU A 499 -10.86 -11.84 29.95
CA LEU A 499 -10.48 -11.91 28.55
C LEU A 499 -10.49 -10.51 27.93
N ALA A 500 -9.35 -10.07 27.41
CA ALA A 500 -9.21 -8.78 26.73
C ALA A 500 -9.77 -8.87 25.30
N ARG A 501 -10.49 -7.84 24.86
CA ARG A 501 -10.92 -7.70 23.46
C ARG A 501 -9.68 -7.47 22.58
N SER A 502 -9.46 -8.34 21.59
CA SER A 502 -8.34 -8.18 20.66
C SER A 502 -8.59 -6.98 19.74
N LYS A 503 -7.63 -6.04 19.73
CA LYS A 503 -7.61 -4.84 18.86
C LYS A 503 -6.50 -4.92 17.80
N SER A 504 -6.01 -6.12 17.51
CA SER A 504 -4.91 -6.34 16.57
C SER A 504 -5.25 -5.79 15.19
N LYS A 505 -4.24 -5.17 14.56
CA LYS A 505 -4.30 -4.64 13.19
C LYS A 505 -3.70 -5.60 12.15
N SER A 506 -3.20 -6.77 12.57
CA SER A 506 -2.58 -7.73 11.65
C SER A 506 -3.58 -8.22 10.58
N LYS A 507 -3.10 -8.48 9.35
CA LYS A 507 -3.95 -9.03 8.28
C LYS A 507 -4.63 -10.33 8.73
N GLU A 508 -3.90 -11.23 9.39
CA GLU A 508 -4.43 -12.51 9.86
C GLU A 508 -5.58 -12.37 10.86
N ASN A 509 -5.62 -11.32 11.69
CA ASN A 509 -6.68 -11.12 12.68
C ASN A 509 -7.92 -10.41 12.12
N ARG A 510 -7.83 -9.88 10.89
CA ARG A 510 -8.93 -9.23 10.16
C ARG A 510 -9.58 -10.12 9.10
N VAL A 511 -8.96 -11.27 8.81
CA VAL A 511 -9.43 -12.23 7.80
C VAL A 511 -10.27 -13.31 8.44
N ILE A 512 -11.47 -13.57 7.92
CA ILE A 512 -12.26 -14.78 8.22
C ILE A 512 -12.18 -15.72 7.02
N LYS A 513 -11.95 -17.00 7.30
CA LYS A 513 -11.65 -17.99 6.28
C LYS A 513 -12.68 -19.11 6.26
N PHE A 514 -13.11 -19.47 5.07
CA PHE A 514 -14.05 -20.53 4.78
C PHE A 514 -13.42 -21.52 3.80
N ASP A 515 -13.41 -22.79 4.18
CA ASP A 515 -13.07 -23.90 3.29
C ASP A 515 -14.39 -24.47 2.74
N VAL A 516 -14.59 -24.46 1.43
CA VAL A 516 -15.82 -24.88 0.78
C VAL A 516 -15.58 -26.16 -0.02
N ARG A 517 -16.39 -27.19 0.21
CA ARG A 517 -16.28 -28.51 -0.42
C ARG A 517 -17.57 -28.87 -1.13
N VAL A 518 -17.47 -29.41 -2.33
CA VAL A 518 -18.61 -29.94 -3.09
C VAL A 518 -18.61 -31.46 -2.95
N LYS A 519 -19.72 -32.03 -2.48
CA LYS A 519 -19.88 -33.46 -2.23
C LYS A 519 -21.10 -34.04 -2.94
N ASN A 520 -20.96 -35.25 -3.48
CA ASN A 520 -22.07 -35.97 -4.11
C ASN A 520 -23.00 -36.58 -3.04
N THR A 521 -24.27 -36.76 -3.36
CA THR A 521 -25.27 -37.36 -2.47
C THR A 521 -25.09 -38.86 -2.27
N ASP A 522 -24.38 -39.53 -3.18
CA ASP A 522 -24.34 -41.00 -3.31
C ASP A 522 -23.36 -41.71 -2.35
N GLY A 523 -22.84 -41.00 -1.35
CA GLY A 523 -22.05 -41.60 -0.27
C GLY A 523 -20.61 -41.98 -0.64
N SER A 524 -20.14 -41.66 -1.85
CA SER A 524 -18.70 -41.57 -2.10
C SER A 524 -18.15 -40.38 -1.32
N ASN A 525 -17.40 -40.64 -0.25
CA ASN A 525 -16.82 -39.60 0.62
C ASN A 525 -15.71 -38.75 -0.04
N ALA A 526 -15.46 -38.93 -1.33
CA ALA A 526 -14.44 -38.19 -2.06
C ALA A 526 -14.97 -36.80 -2.42
N ASP A 527 -14.26 -35.75 -1.97
CA ASP A 527 -14.59 -34.36 -2.30
C ASP A 527 -14.33 -34.10 -3.79
N THR A 528 -15.39 -33.83 -4.56
CA THR A 528 -15.30 -33.54 -6.00
C THR A 528 -14.47 -32.29 -6.25
N SER A 529 -14.62 -31.25 -5.42
CA SER A 529 -13.84 -30.01 -5.51
C SER A 529 -13.73 -29.30 -4.16
N GLN A 530 -12.60 -28.62 -3.93
CA GLN A 530 -12.34 -27.84 -2.71
C GLN A 530 -11.87 -26.42 -3.04
N PHE A 531 -12.51 -25.42 -2.43
CA PHE A 531 -12.25 -23.99 -2.63
C PHE A 531 -12.02 -23.27 -1.30
N GLN A 532 -11.41 -22.08 -1.36
CA GLN A 532 -11.31 -21.19 -0.19
C GLN A 532 -11.91 -19.83 -0.48
N LEU A 533 -12.68 -19.33 0.48
CA LEU A 533 -13.21 -17.98 0.51
C LEU A 533 -12.60 -17.24 1.72
N PHE A 534 -11.98 -16.10 1.45
CA PHE A 534 -11.41 -15.21 2.44
C PHE A 534 -12.21 -13.92 2.45
N TRP A 535 -12.82 -13.63 3.59
CA TRP A 535 -13.45 -12.35 3.84
C TRP A 535 -12.49 -11.47 4.64
N THR A 536 -12.26 -10.24 4.18
CA THR A 536 -11.35 -9.28 4.81
C THR A 536 -11.99 -7.91 4.89
N THR A 537 -11.82 -7.25 6.02
CA THR A 537 -12.27 -5.85 6.19
C THR A 537 -11.14 -4.99 6.74
N ASP A 538 -11.13 -3.72 6.34
CA ASP A 538 -10.23 -2.72 6.90
C ASP A 538 -10.81 -2.12 8.18
N LEU A 539 -9.92 -1.65 9.06
CA LEU A 539 -10.32 -1.20 10.41
C LEU A 539 -10.76 0.26 10.45
N ASP A 540 -10.43 1.00 9.40
CA ASP A 540 -10.78 2.41 9.27
C ASP A 540 -12.08 2.58 8.48
N VAL A 541 -12.70 1.49 8.00
CA VAL A 541 -13.99 1.50 7.28
C VAL A 541 -15.17 1.65 8.26
N ILE A 542 -16.20 2.41 7.86
CA ILE A 542 -17.42 2.59 8.64
C ILE A 542 -18.16 1.26 8.88
N GLY A 543 -18.80 1.14 10.03
CA GLY A 543 -19.76 0.06 10.32
C GLY A 543 -19.28 -1.03 11.29
N LEU A 544 -18.01 -1.07 11.66
CA LEU A 544 -17.53 -2.01 12.70
C LEU A 544 -18.18 -1.79 14.08
N GLU A 545 -18.68 -0.57 14.33
CA GLU A 545 -19.42 -0.19 15.55
C GLU A 545 -20.95 -0.32 15.42
N LEU A 546 -21.45 -0.86 14.30
CA LEU A 546 -22.90 -1.00 14.04
C LEU A 546 -23.64 -1.71 15.18
N TYR A 547 -23.04 -2.74 15.77
CA TYR A 547 -23.64 -3.45 16.91
C TYR A 547 -23.92 -2.51 18.09
N ASP A 548 -22.98 -1.62 18.43
CA ASP A 548 -23.14 -0.70 19.56
C ASP A 548 -24.11 0.44 19.24
N ASP A 549 -24.20 0.87 17.98
CA ASP A 549 -25.21 1.83 17.52
C ASP A 549 -26.63 1.22 17.58
N LEU A 550 -26.83 0.00 17.08
CA LEU A 550 -28.11 -0.71 17.18
C LEU A 550 -28.49 -0.97 18.64
N LYS A 551 -27.52 -1.38 19.47
CA LYS A 551 -27.75 -1.59 20.91
C LYS A 551 -28.16 -0.30 21.61
N ARG A 552 -27.55 0.85 21.24
CA ARG A 552 -27.94 2.16 21.76
C ARG A 552 -29.40 2.48 21.45
N ILE A 553 -29.88 2.13 20.27
CA ILE A 553 -31.28 2.32 19.87
C ILE A 553 -32.21 1.40 20.66
N ALA A 554 -31.87 0.10 20.74
CA ALA A 554 -32.68 -0.89 21.46
C ALA A 554 -32.82 -0.56 22.96
N ASP A 555 -31.73 -0.11 23.58
CA ASP A 555 -31.67 0.24 25.01
C ASP A 555 -32.42 1.56 25.34
N ASN A 556 -32.86 2.34 24.34
CA ASN A 556 -33.46 3.67 24.55
C ASN A 556 -34.95 3.67 24.97
N GLY A 557 -35.43 2.57 25.54
CA GLY A 557 -36.79 2.47 26.09
C GLY A 557 -37.88 2.56 25.01
N GLU A 558 -38.91 3.37 25.25
CA GLU A 558 -40.08 3.52 24.34
C GLU A 558 -39.81 4.45 23.14
N ASN A 559 -38.64 5.08 23.07
CA ASN A 559 -38.32 6.12 22.09
C ASN A 559 -37.14 5.71 21.19
N PRO A 560 -37.36 4.86 20.17
CA PRO A 560 -36.28 4.24 19.40
C PRO A 560 -35.67 5.15 18.32
N LEU A 561 -36.25 6.32 18.04
CA LEU A 561 -35.80 7.17 16.93
C LEU A 561 -34.71 8.14 17.40
N LEU A 562 -33.46 7.77 17.14
CA LEU A 562 -32.27 8.58 17.44
C LEU A 562 -31.64 9.14 16.17
N THR A 563 -31.17 10.38 16.23
CA THR A 563 -30.32 10.99 15.22
C THR A 563 -29.15 11.74 15.88
N THR A 564 -28.11 12.02 15.09
CA THR A 564 -26.89 12.68 15.56
C THR A 564 -26.33 13.55 14.45
N THR A 565 -25.51 14.52 14.82
CA THR A 565 -24.75 15.35 13.87
C THR A 565 -23.26 15.09 14.09
N VAL A 566 -22.55 14.81 13.00
CA VAL A 566 -21.10 14.58 13.01
C VAL A 566 -20.40 15.74 12.32
N TYR A 567 -19.18 16.03 12.74
CA TYR A 567 -18.35 17.06 12.13
C TYR A 567 -17.32 16.39 11.23
N ARG A 568 -16.89 17.10 10.18
CA ARG A 568 -15.84 16.61 9.30
C ARG A 568 -14.46 16.98 9.83
N GLN A 569 -13.46 16.11 9.63
CA GLN A 569 -12.05 16.45 9.76
C GLN A 569 -11.49 16.92 8.40
N PRO A 570 -11.17 18.22 8.24
CA PRO A 570 -10.80 18.76 6.93
C PRO A 570 -9.37 18.43 6.49
N ILE A 571 -8.48 18.05 7.42
CA ILE A 571 -7.04 17.92 7.16
C ILE A 571 -6.51 16.59 7.72
N ASP A 572 -5.74 15.86 6.91
CA ASP A 572 -5.03 14.64 7.35
C ASP A 572 -3.92 14.95 8.37
N LYS A 573 -3.43 13.91 9.04
CA LYS A 573 -2.15 13.90 9.78
C LYS A 573 -0.96 14.38 8.94
N LYS A 574 -1.05 14.29 7.60
CA LYS A 574 -0.04 14.74 6.64
C LYS A 574 -0.33 16.10 5.99
N GLY A 575 -1.36 16.82 6.42
CA GLY A 575 -1.68 18.16 5.93
C GLY A 575 -2.43 18.22 4.59
N GLY A 576 -2.94 17.08 4.09
CA GLY A 576 -3.78 17.03 2.87
C GLY A 576 -5.24 17.31 3.18
N ILE A 577 -5.98 17.87 2.22
CA ILE A 577 -7.43 18.12 2.33
C ILE A 577 -8.17 16.78 2.12
N HIS A 578 -9.06 16.39 3.05
CA HIS A 578 -9.79 15.10 3.03
C HIS A 578 -11.29 15.29 2.75
N SER A 579 -11.83 14.76 1.64
CA SER A 579 -13.30 14.62 1.47
C SER A 579 -13.88 13.66 2.51
N VAL A 580 -15.19 13.74 2.74
CA VAL A 580 -15.87 12.74 3.59
C VAL A 580 -15.84 11.40 2.86
N SER A 581 -15.39 10.35 3.53
CA SER A 581 -15.40 9.00 2.95
C SER A 581 -15.87 7.98 3.98
N LEU A 582 -16.67 7.02 3.52
CA LEU A 582 -17.11 5.88 4.33
C LEU A 582 -16.02 4.81 4.48
N GLU A 583 -15.01 4.81 3.61
CA GLU A 583 -13.88 3.88 3.65
C GLU A 583 -12.84 4.30 4.70
N ASP A 584 -12.86 5.57 5.12
CA ASP A 584 -11.95 6.12 6.11
C ASP A 584 -12.69 6.99 7.15
N ILE A 585 -12.96 6.39 8.31
CA ILE A 585 -13.57 7.02 9.50
C ILE A 585 -12.74 8.23 9.97
N THR A 586 -11.44 8.31 9.70
CA THR A 586 -10.63 9.46 10.13
C THR A 586 -11.01 10.75 9.43
N THR A 587 -11.79 10.69 8.35
CA THR A 587 -12.41 11.85 7.70
C THR A 587 -13.53 12.49 8.56
N LEU A 588 -13.99 11.80 9.61
CA LEU A 588 -15.06 12.24 10.50
C LEU A 588 -14.52 12.53 11.91
N ASP A 589 -14.96 13.66 12.48
CA ASP A 589 -14.66 14.04 13.86
C ASP A 589 -15.68 13.43 14.81
N LEU A 590 -15.40 12.19 15.19
CA LEU A 590 -16.21 11.46 16.16
C LEU A 590 -15.76 11.86 17.58
N LYS A 591 -16.52 12.74 18.22
CA LYS A 591 -16.28 13.26 19.58
C LYS A 591 -16.20 12.18 20.68
N SER A 592 -16.54 10.93 20.36
CA SER A 592 -16.49 9.78 21.25
C SER A 592 -15.09 9.17 21.29
N SER A 593 -14.40 9.27 22.43
CA SER A 593 -13.17 8.53 22.72
C SER A 593 -13.36 7.01 22.84
N GLU A 594 -14.60 6.49 22.78
CA GLU A 594 -14.94 5.11 23.15
C GLU A 594 -15.12 4.13 21.97
N GLY A 595 -14.95 4.54 20.71
CA GLY A 595 -15.08 3.60 19.58
C GLY A 595 -14.65 4.22 18.25
N ARG A 596 -14.04 3.42 17.37
CA ARG A 596 -13.63 3.87 16.03
C ARG A 596 -14.84 3.75 15.10
N GLY A 597 -15.58 4.83 14.88
CA GLY A 597 -16.68 4.82 13.91
C GLY A 597 -18.10 4.81 14.49
N ARG A 598 -18.27 4.94 15.82
CA ARG A 598 -19.60 4.96 16.46
C ARG A 598 -20.30 6.29 16.19
N LEU A 599 -21.48 6.24 15.57
CA LEU A 599 -22.25 7.45 15.23
C LEU A 599 -23.18 7.88 16.37
N LEU A 600 -23.84 6.93 17.04
CA LEU A 600 -24.76 7.19 18.15
C LEU A 600 -24.01 7.08 19.49
N SER A 601 -23.50 8.21 19.98
CA SER A 601 -22.83 8.30 21.28
C SER A 601 -23.64 9.17 22.26
N LYS A 602 -23.46 8.96 23.57
CA LYS A 602 -24.08 9.76 24.65
C LYS A 602 -23.60 11.23 24.73
N SER A 603 -23.09 11.76 23.62
CA SER A 603 -22.68 13.16 23.46
C SER A 603 -23.88 14.10 23.49
N SER A 604 -23.63 15.40 23.67
CA SER A 604 -24.66 16.44 23.66
C SER A 604 -25.38 16.64 22.32
N ASP A 605 -24.84 16.06 21.23
CA ASP A 605 -25.36 16.25 19.87
C ASP A 605 -26.38 15.16 19.46
N GLU A 606 -26.62 14.16 20.32
CA GLU A 606 -27.66 13.12 20.11
C GLU A 606 -29.06 13.73 20.34
N VAL A 607 -29.96 13.53 19.38
CA VAL A 607 -31.34 14.03 19.44
C VAL A 607 -32.32 12.88 19.38
N ASN A 608 -33.31 12.90 20.29
CA ASN A 608 -34.40 11.93 20.32
C ASN A 608 -35.58 12.43 19.48
N LEU A 609 -35.71 11.90 18.26
CA LEU A 609 -36.75 12.26 17.31
C LEU A 609 -38.13 11.77 17.75
N SER A 610 -38.23 10.64 18.46
CA SER A 610 -39.52 10.14 18.98
C SER A 610 -40.19 11.17 19.87
N ILE A 611 -39.43 11.75 20.80
CA ILE A 611 -39.92 12.79 21.71
C ILE A 611 -40.30 14.05 20.93
N GLN A 612 -39.41 14.53 20.05
CA GLN A 612 -39.67 15.74 19.27
C GLN A 612 -40.89 15.60 18.35
N LEU A 613 -41.07 14.45 17.71
CA LEU A 613 -42.22 14.16 16.87
C LEU A 613 -43.51 14.14 17.69
N LYS A 614 -43.54 13.44 18.83
CA LYS A 614 -44.71 13.38 19.71
C LYS A 614 -45.07 14.78 20.23
N ASP A 615 -44.09 15.51 20.76
CA ASP A 615 -44.29 16.88 21.24
C ASP A 615 -44.82 17.79 20.11
N TYR A 616 -44.27 17.70 18.90
CA TYR A 616 -44.72 18.53 17.79
C TYR A 616 -46.15 18.18 17.34
N ILE A 617 -46.46 16.89 17.19
CA ILE A 617 -47.78 16.40 16.79
C ILE A 617 -48.83 16.73 17.86
N GLU A 618 -48.48 16.62 19.15
CA GLU A 618 -49.35 17.01 20.27
C GLU A 618 -49.66 18.50 20.30
N ASN A 619 -48.72 19.34 19.87
CA ASN A 619 -48.87 20.79 19.80
C ASN A 619 -49.49 21.29 18.47
N LEU A 620 -49.80 20.40 17.52
CA LEU A 620 -50.57 20.77 16.34
C LEU A 620 -51.94 21.34 16.75
N ASN A 621 -52.43 22.29 15.93
CA ASN A 621 -53.73 22.92 16.15
C ASN A 621 -54.82 21.86 16.35
N SER A 622 -55.71 22.05 17.33
CA SER A 622 -56.78 21.08 17.64
C SER A 622 -57.77 20.88 16.49
N LEU A 623 -57.80 21.81 15.52
CA LEU A 623 -58.58 21.69 14.29
C LEU A 623 -57.91 20.82 13.21
N THR A 624 -56.66 20.39 13.42
CA THR A 624 -55.94 19.54 12.46
C THR A 624 -56.56 18.13 12.49
N PRO A 625 -57.21 17.69 11.40
CA PRO A 625 -58.07 16.49 11.42
C PRO A 625 -57.30 15.17 11.58
N ILE A 626 -55.98 15.19 11.35
CA ILE A 626 -55.14 13.99 11.28
C ILE A 626 -54.32 13.71 12.56
N LYS A 627 -54.43 14.56 13.59
CA LYS A 627 -53.58 14.49 14.79
C LYS A 627 -53.55 13.11 15.45
N GLU A 628 -54.71 12.54 15.76
CA GLU A 628 -54.82 11.21 16.40
C GLU A 628 -54.28 10.10 15.47
N GLN A 629 -54.55 10.20 14.17
CA GLN A 629 -54.05 9.23 13.18
C GLN A 629 -52.53 9.26 13.06
N LEU A 630 -51.89 10.44 13.17
CA LEU A 630 -50.44 10.56 13.17
C LEU A 630 -49.81 9.93 14.42
N LEU A 631 -50.39 10.17 15.60
CA LEU A 631 -49.89 9.58 16.86
C LEU A 631 -50.01 8.06 16.83
N ASP A 632 -51.18 7.52 16.44
CA ASP A 632 -51.40 6.08 16.32
C ASP A 632 -50.44 5.44 15.30
N ALA A 633 -50.26 6.08 14.13
CA ALA A 633 -49.36 5.58 13.09
C ALA A 633 -47.89 5.62 13.55
N LEU A 634 -47.47 6.68 14.26
CA LEU A 634 -46.14 6.82 14.82
C LEU A 634 -45.87 5.73 15.86
N ASP A 635 -46.79 5.51 16.81
CA ASP A 635 -46.66 4.47 17.83
C ASP A 635 -46.60 3.06 17.22
N CYS A 636 -47.42 2.78 16.20
CA CYS A 636 -47.35 1.52 15.46
C CYS A 636 -46.00 1.33 14.77
N PHE A 637 -45.48 2.38 14.12
CA PHE A 637 -44.18 2.36 13.47
C PHE A 637 -43.06 2.15 14.49
N GLU A 638 -43.00 2.94 15.57
CA GLU A 638 -41.96 2.86 16.59
C GLU A 638 -41.87 1.48 17.24
N ARG A 639 -43.01 0.86 17.57
CA ARG A 639 -43.06 -0.51 18.10
C ARG A 639 -42.48 -1.53 17.12
N SER A 640 -42.91 -1.49 15.86
CA SER A 640 -42.42 -2.44 14.83
C SER A 640 -40.96 -2.19 14.46
N TYR A 641 -40.52 -0.94 14.48
CA TYR A 641 -39.13 -0.55 14.22
C TYR A 641 -38.21 -1.05 15.34
N LYS A 642 -38.60 -0.85 16.59
CA LYS A 642 -37.86 -1.36 17.75
C LYS A 642 -37.78 -2.89 17.75
N GLU A 643 -38.90 -3.58 17.52
CA GLU A 643 -38.94 -5.04 17.38
C GLU A 643 -37.97 -5.52 16.29
N CYS A 644 -37.92 -4.82 15.15
CA CYS A 644 -36.97 -5.13 14.08
C CYS A 644 -35.50 -4.96 14.49
N ILE A 645 -35.17 -3.93 15.28
CA ILE A 645 -33.80 -3.69 15.76
C ILE A 645 -33.39 -4.70 16.83
N GLU A 646 -34.26 -5.00 17.77
CA GLU A 646 -34.03 -6.02 18.79
C GLU A 646 -33.80 -7.39 18.14
N GLU A 647 -34.60 -7.75 17.14
CA GLU A 647 -34.41 -8.98 16.37
C GLU A 647 -33.11 -8.94 15.56
N PHE A 648 -32.73 -7.78 15.00
CA PHE A 648 -31.46 -7.62 14.31
C PHE A 648 -30.26 -7.91 15.24
N LEU A 649 -30.30 -7.42 16.48
CA LEU A 649 -29.27 -7.73 17.48
C LEU A 649 -29.26 -9.19 17.92
N ALA A 650 -30.44 -9.81 18.08
CA ALA A 650 -30.57 -11.16 18.60
C ALA A 650 -30.28 -12.22 17.53
N ASN A 651 -30.93 -12.15 16.37
CA ASN A 651 -30.92 -13.20 15.35
C ASN A 651 -30.42 -12.74 13.98
N GLY A 652 -30.01 -11.48 13.86
CA GLY A 652 -29.67 -10.86 12.59
C GLY A 652 -30.92 -10.32 11.87
N LEU A 653 -30.71 -9.72 10.71
CA LEU A 653 -31.76 -8.98 10.00
C LEU A 653 -32.91 -9.90 9.52
N ASN A 654 -34.11 -9.69 10.09
CA ASN A 654 -35.31 -10.44 9.73
C ASN A 654 -36.08 -9.76 8.57
N TYR A 655 -36.39 -10.53 7.52
CA TYR A 655 -37.08 -10.02 6.32
C TYR A 655 -38.49 -9.49 6.60
N ASP A 656 -39.31 -10.25 7.31
CA ASP A 656 -40.72 -9.89 7.51
C ASP A 656 -40.86 -8.66 8.40
N LEU A 657 -40.07 -8.57 9.46
CA LEU A 657 -40.03 -7.39 10.33
C LEU A 657 -39.49 -6.16 9.59
N ALA A 658 -38.43 -6.32 8.80
CA ALA A 658 -37.84 -5.22 8.03
C ALA A 658 -38.82 -4.65 6.99
N VAL A 659 -39.58 -5.51 6.30
CA VAL A 659 -40.62 -5.09 5.34
C VAL A 659 -41.82 -4.46 6.07
N ARG A 660 -42.23 -5.03 7.20
CA ARG A 660 -43.35 -4.52 8.01
C ARG A 660 -43.09 -3.12 8.54
N GLN A 661 -41.95 -2.87 9.18
CA GLN A 661 -41.64 -1.55 9.74
C GLN A 661 -41.52 -0.49 8.64
N ALA A 662 -40.94 -0.83 7.48
CA ALA A 662 -40.86 0.09 6.34
C ALA A 662 -42.24 0.42 5.77
N SER A 663 -43.15 -0.56 5.71
CA SER A 663 -44.52 -0.34 5.27
C SER A 663 -45.30 0.57 6.24
N LEU A 664 -45.02 0.49 7.53
CA LEU A 664 -45.59 1.40 8.54
C LEU A 664 -44.98 2.81 8.44
N PHE A 665 -43.68 2.91 8.17
CA PHE A 665 -43.02 4.19 7.89
C PHE A 665 -43.60 4.87 6.65
N ALA A 666 -43.82 4.12 5.56
CA ALA A 666 -44.45 4.64 4.35
C ALA A 666 -45.88 5.16 4.62
N LYS A 667 -46.69 4.43 5.41
CA LYS A 667 -48.01 4.89 5.84
C LYS A 667 -47.94 6.21 6.61
N LEU A 668 -46.94 6.38 7.47
CA LEU A 668 -46.73 7.62 8.23
C LEU A 668 -46.41 8.79 7.30
N LEU A 669 -45.60 8.57 6.27
CA LEU A 669 -45.31 9.55 5.22
C LEU A 669 -46.55 9.87 4.36
N ASP A 670 -47.38 8.88 4.01
CA ASP A 670 -48.61 9.09 3.24
C ASP A 670 -49.63 9.99 3.97
N LEU A 671 -49.64 9.97 5.30
CA LEU A 671 -50.45 10.89 6.11
C LEU A 671 -49.96 12.36 5.97
N CYS A 672 -48.67 12.56 5.68
CA CYS A 672 -48.03 13.88 5.49
C CYS A 672 -48.31 14.47 4.10
N THR A 673 -49.58 14.55 3.70
CA THR A 673 -50.00 15.06 2.39
C THR A 673 -50.71 16.42 2.47
N PRO A 674 -50.58 17.27 1.41
CA PRO A 674 -51.28 18.54 1.35
C PRO A 674 -52.80 18.36 1.44
N GLY A 675 -53.44 19.00 2.42
CA GLY A 675 -54.89 18.89 2.69
C GLY A 675 -55.24 18.19 4.01
N ASN A 676 -54.33 17.41 4.58
CA ASN A 676 -54.50 16.82 5.92
C ASN A 676 -54.10 17.77 7.06
N PHE A 677 -53.35 18.83 6.73
CA PHE A 677 -52.86 19.85 7.65
C PHE A 677 -53.53 21.20 7.40
N ASN A 678 -53.62 22.03 8.44
CA ASN A 678 -54.20 23.37 8.33
C ASN A 678 -53.25 24.33 7.61
N ALA A 679 -51.95 24.19 7.85
CA ALA A 679 -50.89 24.95 7.17
C ALA A 679 -49.83 24.02 6.58
N ILE A 680 -49.29 24.42 5.42
CA ILE A 680 -48.20 23.68 4.76
C ILE A 680 -46.96 23.61 5.66
N SER A 681 -46.67 24.66 6.43
CA SER A 681 -45.55 24.70 7.37
C SER A 681 -45.64 23.66 8.50
N GLU A 682 -46.85 23.31 8.94
CA GLU A 682 -47.06 22.25 9.94
C GLU A 682 -46.69 20.89 9.35
N MET A 683 -47.13 20.62 8.12
CA MET A 683 -46.79 19.41 7.38
C MET A 683 -45.27 19.33 7.14
N GLU A 684 -44.65 20.41 6.67
CA GLU A 684 -43.20 20.47 6.40
C GLU A 684 -42.37 20.17 7.64
N SER A 685 -42.79 20.65 8.83
CA SER A 685 -42.08 20.42 10.09
C SER A 685 -42.19 18.97 10.59
N VAL A 686 -43.35 18.33 10.42
CA VAL A 686 -43.49 16.89 10.72
C VAL A 686 -42.64 16.09 9.74
N LEU A 687 -42.75 16.39 8.45
CA LEU A 687 -42.03 15.70 7.39
C LEU A 687 -40.51 15.83 7.56
N SER A 688 -40.00 17.01 7.93
CA SER A 688 -38.58 17.24 8.17
C SER A 688 -38.03 16.34 9.29
N LEU A 689 -38.78 16.18 10.38
CA LEU A 689 -38.38 15.29 11.48
C LEU A 689 -38.42 13.81 11.06
N LEU A 690 -39.42 13.40 10.27
CA LEU A 690 -39.50 12.03 9.75
C LEU A 690 -38.38 11.69 8.78
N LEU A 691 -37.98 12.62 7.91
CA LEU A 691 -36.88 12.43 6.96
C LEU A 691 -35.50 12.36 7.63
N LYS A 692 -35.37 12.73 8.91
CA LYS A 692 -34.15 12.56 9.71
C LYS A 692 -33.98 11.17 10.31
N VAL A 693 -35.03 10.35 10.32
CA VAL A 693 -35.00 9.02 10.93
C VAL A 693 -33.97 8.13 10.23
N GLY A 694 -32.97 7.67 10.99
CA GLY A 694 -31.89 6.82 10.45
C GLY A 694 -30.88 7.53 9.54
N THR A 695 -30.90 8.86 9.50
CA THR A 695 -29.87 9.68 8.84
C THR A 695 -28.96 10.35 9.87
N VAL A 696 -27.72 10.57 9.49
CA VAL A 696 -26.72 11.32 10.26
C VAL A 696 -26.28 12.52 9.44
N ASP A 697 -26.45 13.72 10.01
CA ASP A 697 -26.12 14.97 9.33
C ASP A 697 -24.65 15.31 9.51
N ILE A 698 -24.01 15.82 8.46
CA ILE A 698 -22.67 16.44 8.58
C ILE A 698 -22.84 17.93 8.85
N ALA A 699 -22.27 18.40 9.95
CA ALA A 699 -22.36 19.79 10.39
C ALA A 699 -21.83 20.74 9.30
N ASN A 700 -22.54 21.86 9.09
CA ASN A 700 -22.18 22.92 8.12
C ASN A 700 -22.06 22.49 6.64
N GLU A 701 -22.39 21.25 6.31
CA GLU A 701 -22.39 20.73 4.94
C GLU A 701 -23.78 20.19 4.57
N ASN A 702 -24.03 20.09 3.26
CA ASN A 702 -25.22 19.45 2.69
C ASN A 702 -24.88 18.00 2.35
N ILE A 703 -24.34 17.29 3.33
CA ILE A 703 -23.95 15.89 3.23
C ILE A 703 -24.64 15.13 4.35
N LYS A 704 -25.17 13.96 4.01
CA LYS A 704 -25.83 13.06 4.96
C LYS A 704 -25.32 11.65 4.82
N ILE A 705 -25.26 10.92 5.93
CA ILE A 705 -25.00 9.48 5.94
C ILE A 705 -26.32 8.78 6.25
N VAL A 706 -26.74 7.86 5.38
CA VAL A 706 -27.83 6.94 5.70
C VAL A 706 -27.24 5.70 6.36
N ALA A 707 -27.68 5.44 7.58
CA ALA A 707 -27.20 4.31 8.35
C ALA A 707 -27.99 3.02 8.04
N PRO A 708 -27.43 1.83 8.36
CA PRO A 708 -28.11 0.55 8.17
C PRO A 708 -29.46 0.44 8.90
N TRP A 709 -29.65 1.20 9.99
CA TRP A 709 -30.90 1.24 10.75
C TRP A 709 -31.95 2.21 10.20
N HIS A 710 -31.72 2.85 9.04
CA HIS A 710 -32.78 3.61 8.38
C HIS A 710 -33.93 2.67 7.94
N PRO A 711 -35.22 3.07 8.06
CA PRO A 711 -36.36 2.20 7.75
C PRO A 711 -36.32 1.55 6.37
N GLU A 712 -36.17 2.32 5.29
CA GLU A 712 -36.04 1.75 3.95
C GLU A 712 -34.71 1.01 3.73
N ARG A 713 -33.66 1.34 4.51
CA ARG A 713 -32.36 0.67 4.40
C ARG A 713 -32.43 -0.73 5.00
N LEU A 714 -33.04 -0.90 6.17
CA LEU A 714 -33.31 -2.20 6.80
C LEU A 714 -34.05 -3.13 5.82
N LYS A 715 -35.11 -2.63 5.18
CA LYS A 715 -35.85 -3.38 4.15
C LYS A 715 -34.96 -3.75 2.97
N SER A 716 -34.21 -2.80 2.43
CA SER A 716 -33.33 -3.05 1.27
C SER A 716 -32.23 -4.09 1.56
N LEU A 717 -31.60 -4.02 2.74
CA LEU A 717 -30.61 -5.00 3.19
C LEU A 717 -31.22 -6.40 3.34
N ALA A 718 -32.43 -6.49 3.90
CA ALA A 718 -33.11 -7.77 4.07
C ALA A 718 -33.51 -8.40 2.72
N ILE A 719 -34.01 -7.58 1.78
CA ILE A 719 -34.31 -8.02 0.41
C ILE A 719 -33.04 -8.52 -0.28
N ARG A 720 -31.95 -7.75 -0.19
CA ARG A 720 -30.65 -8.13 -0.77
C ARG A 720 -30.17 -9.47 -0.22
N GLN A 721 -30.17 -9.64 1.10
CA GLN A 721 -29.79 -10.89 1.74
C GLN A 721 -30.65 -12.07 1.25
N GLN A 722 -31.98 -11.88 1.17
CA GLN A 722 -32.90 -12.90 0.68
C GLN A 722 -32.66 -13.26 -0.79
N ARG A 723 -32.40 -12.28 -1.66
CA ARG A 723 -32.07 -12.52 -3.08
C ARG A 723 -30.80 -13.33 -3.23
N VAL A 724 -29.74 -12.99 -2.49
CA VAL A 724 -28.47 -13.72 -2.52
C VAL A 724 -28.64 -15.17 -2.03
N ILE A 725 -29.37 -15.38 -0.93
CA ILE A 725 -29.66 -16.72 -0.41
C ILE A 725 -30.41 -17.55 -1.45
N ASN A 726 -31.50 -17.02 -1.98
CA ASN A 726 -32.33 -17.72 -2.96
C ASN A 726 -31.54 -18.01 -4.24
N TYR A 727 -30.69 -17.08 -4.66
CA TYR A 727 -29.80 -17.26 -5.79
C TYR A 727 -28.82 -18.43 -5.57
N CYS A 728 -28.12 -18.45 -4.44
CA CYS A 728 -27.20 -19.54 -4.10
C CYS A 728 -27.91 -20.89 -4.00
N ILE A 729 -29.10 -20.94 -3.39
CA ILE A 729 -29.91 -22.17 -3.29
C ILE A 729 -30.35 -22.64 -4.68
N ASN A 730 -30.84 -21.73 -5.52
CA ASN A 730 -31.32 -22.06 -6.86
C ASN A 730 -30.20 -22.55 -7.78
N LEU A 731 -28.98 -22.03 -7.65
CA LEU A 731 -27.82 -22.51 -8.40
C LEU A 731 -27.42 -23.95 -8.03
N VAL A 732 -27.65 -24.34 -6.78
CA VAL A 732 -27.35 -25.70 -6.32
C VAL A 732 -28.47 -26.64 -6.71
N ALA A 733 -29.72 -26.19 -6.59
CA ALA A 733 -30.89 -26.98 -6.92
C ALA A 733 -31.06 -27.23 -8.42
N ASN A 734 -30.70 -26.25 -9.27
CA ASN A 734 -30.88 -26.31 -10.71
C ASN A 734 -29.52 -26.20 -11.42
N SER A 735 -29.16 -27.19 -12.24
CA SER A 735 -27.98 -27.13 -13.09
C SER A 735 -28.20 -26.11 -14.21
N THR A 736 -27.81 -24.85 -13.97
CA THR A 736 -27.93 -23.80 -14.98
C THR A 736 -26.66 -23.73 -15.83
N GLU A 737 -26.79 -24.00 -17.12
CA GLU A 737 -25.73 -23.71 -18.10
C GLU A 737 -25.66 -22.20 -18.34
N PHE A 738 -24.49 -21.61 -18.08
CA PHE A 738 -24.23 -20.19 -18.36
C PHE A 738 -23.55 -20.04 -19.71
N ILE A 739 -24.18 -19.31 -20.63
CA ILE A 739 -23.61 -18.99 -21.95
C ILE A 739 -22.36 -18.10 -21.79
N GLU A 740 -22.42 -17.07 -20.94
CA GLU A 740 -21.29 -16.17 -20.63
C GLU A 740 -21.20 -15.84 -19.13
N LYS A 741 -20.50 -16.71 -18.38
CA LYS A 741 -20.34 -16.61 -16.91
C LYS A 741 -19.82 -15.25 -16.44
N ASN A 742 -18.83 -14.68 -17.14
CA ASN A 742 -18.18 -13.44 -16.72
C ASN A 742 -19.11 -12.22 -16.80
N LEU A 743 -19.91 -12.12 -17.87
CA LEU A 743 -20.87 -11.01 -18.04
C LEU A 743 -22.02 -11.12 -17.04
N PHE A 744 -22.54 -12.33 -16.84
CA PHE A 744 -23.54 -12.60 -15.82
C PHE A 744 -23.03 -12.23 -14.42
N ASN A 745 -21.80 -12.64 -14.08
CA ASN A 745 -21.18 -12.31 -12.80
C ASN A 745 -20.98 -10.81 -12.61
N LYS A 746 -20.59 -10.09 -13.66
CA LYS A 746 -20.45 -8.65 -13.62
C LYS A 746 -21.81 -7.99 -13.37
N ALA A 747 -22.84 -8.40 -14.10
CA ALA A 747 -24.20 -7.90 -13.89
C ALA A 747 -24.73 -8.17 -12.47
N CYS A 748 -24.55 -9.37 -11.94
CA CYS A 748 -24.91 -9.68 -10.56
C CYS A 748 -24.08 -8.88 -9.56
N ALA A 749 -22.77 -8.80 -9.74
CA ALA A 749 -21.90 -8.00 -8.88
C ALA A 749 -22.35 -6.54 -8.84
N ASP A 750 -22.69 -5.96 -9.99
CA ASP A 750 -23.19 -4.59 -10.11
C ASP A 750 -24.55 -4.43 -9.41
N GLU A 751 -25.53 -5.31 -9.69
CA GLU A 751 -26.86 -5.29 -9.07
C GLU A 751 -26.79 -5.42 -7.54
N PHE A 752 -25.99 -6.34 -7.03
CA PHE A 752 -25.86 -6.54 -5.59
C PHE A 752 -25.01 -5.47 -4.92
N SER A 753 -24.09 -4.81 -5.62
CA SER A 753 -23.32 -3.69 -5.09
C SER A 753 -24.11 -2.38 -4.98
N ALA A 754 -25.15 -2.22 -5.81
CA ALA A 754 -25.94 -1.00 -5.85
C ALA A 754 -26.74 -0.78 -4.55
N THR A 755 -26.75 0.46 -4.08
CA THR A 755 -27.56 0.88 -2.93
C THR A 755 -29.00 1.10 -3.40
N ILE A 756 -29.93 0.27 -2.93
CA ILE A 756 -31.29 0.20 -3.52
C ILE A 756 -32.26 1.24 -2.93
N SER A 757 -32.18 1.55 -1.63
CA SER A 757 -33.08 2.53 -1.00
C SER A 757 -32.54 3.09 0.33
N PRO A 758 -32.88 4.34 0.71
CA PRO A 758 -33.40 5.38 -0.19
C PRO A 758 -32.42 5.63 -1.34
N GLU A 759 -32.84 6.34 -2.39
CA GLU A 759 -31.95 6.78 -3.49
C GLU A 759 -31.74 8.30 -3.44
N ILE A 760 -32.74 9.00 -2.87
CA ILE A 760 -32.83 10.44 -2.82
C ILE A 760 -33.11 10.86 -1.37
N LEU A 761 -32.43 11.92 -0.94
CA LEU A 761 -32.69 12.62 0.31
C LEU A 761 -32.82 14.13 0.09
N TYR A 762 -33.22 14.84 1.14
CA TYR A 762 -33.26 16.29 1.15
C TYR A 762 -32.43 16.86 2.30
N SER A 763 -31.70 17.94 2.04
CA SER A 763 -31.06 18.78 3.05
C SER A 763 -31.98 19.93 3.41
N GLU A 764 -32.31 20.08 4.70
CA GLU A 764 -33.11 21.21 5.20
C GLU A 764 -32.32 22.53 5.26
N LYS A 765 -30.99 22.46 5.13
CA LYS A 765 -30.11 23.64 5.17
C LYS A 765 -30.15 24.32 3.79
N ASP A 766 -30.49 25.61 3.76
CA ASP A 766 -30.45 26.46 2.56
C ASP A 766 -31.38 26.05 1.39
N ASN A 767 -32.69 25.90 1.66
CA ASN A 767 -33.78 25.72 0.66
C ASN A 767 -34.05 24.30 0.12
N ALA A 768 -33.98 23.25 0.96
CA ALA A 768 -34.41 21.89 0.57
C ALA A 768 -33.62 21.33 -0.63
N ASN A 769 -32.30 21.22 -0.49
CA ASN A 769 -31.44 20.73 -1.58
C ASN A 769 -31.57 19.21 -1.75
N LEU A 770 -31.59 18.76 -3.00
CA LEU A 770 -31.61 17.36 -3.38
C LEU A 770 -30.25 16.72 -3.07
N LEU A 771 -30.25 15.57 -2.40
CA LEU A 771 -29.06 14.77 -2.16
C LEU A 771 -29.22 13.38 -2.80
N LEU A 772 -28.16 12.89 -3.43
CA LEU A 772 -28.10 11.56 -4.05
C LEU A 772 -27.01 10.70 -3.42
N SER A 773 -27.23 9.38 -3.41
CA SER A 773 -26.24 8.42 -2.93
C SER A 773 -25.01 8.41 -3.83
N THR A 774 -23.83 8.69 -3.28
CA THR A 774 -22.54 8.71 -4.02
C THR A 774 -21.70 7.47 -3.76
N SER A 775 -21.64 7.01 -2.51
CA SER A 775 -20.93 5.79 -2.12
C SER A 775 -21.72 4.96 -1.12
N SER A 776 -21.41 3.66 -1.03
CA SER A 776 -22.01 2.78 -0.02
C SER A 776 -21.06 1.70 0.45
N VAL A 777 -20.96 1.54 1.77
CA VAL A 777 -20.05 0.59 2.42
C VAL A 777 -20.74 0.01 3.66
N ASN A 778 -20.67 -1.32 3.86
CA ASN A 778 -21.21 -2.00 5.04
C ASN A 778 -22.69 -1.67 5.38
N GLY A 779 -23.49 -1.34 4.36
CA GLY A 779 -24.89 -0.93 4.51
C GLY A 779 -25.10 0.55 4.82
N TYR A 780 -24.04 1.32 5.06
CA TYR A 780 -24.05 2.78 5.09
C TYR A 780 -23.97 3.32 3.67
N SER A 781 -24.48 4.53 3.46
CA SER A 781 -24.27 5.26 2.20
C SER A 781 -24.19 6.76 2.41
N LEU A 782 -23.31 7.39 1.65
CA LEU A 782 -23.06 8.81 1.68
C LEU A 782 -23.95 9.51 0.65
N TYR A 783 -24.54 10.62 1.06
CA TYR A 783 -25.43 11.43 0.24
C TYR A 783 -24.90 12.83 0.11
N GLU A 784 -24.72 13.27 -1.13
CA GLU A 784 -24.16 14.56 -1.48
C GLU A 784 -25.06 15.26 -2.50
N GLU A 785 -24.89 16.58 -2.64
CA GLU A 785 -25.59 17.32 -3.68
C GLU A 785 -25.10 16.86 -5.07
N PRO A 786 -26.01 16.57 -6.01
CA PRO A 786 -25.61 16.14 -7.35
C PRO A 786 -24.97 17.25 -8.18
N VAL A 787 -25.14 18.51 -7.77
CA VAL A 787 -24.63 19.70 -8.47
C VAL A 787 -23.93 20.61 -7.46
N ASP A 788 -22.67 20.92 -7.75
CA ASP A 788 -21.82 21.79 -6.93
C ASP A 788 -22.18 23.27 -7.16
N LEU A 789 -23.24 23.75 -6.52
CA LEU A 789 -23.73 25.12 -6.70
C LEU A 789 -22.86 26.18 -6.00
N SER A 790 -21.95 25.80 -5.09
CA SER A 790 -21.09 26.76 -4.39
C SER A 790 -19.63 26.69 -4.83
N LEU A 791 -19.04 27.87 -5.08
CA LEU A 791 -17.63 28.01 -5.50
C LEU A 791 -16.63 27.56 -4.43
N SER A 792 -17.04 27.40 -3.18
CA SER A 792 -16.19 27.06 -2.03
C SER A 792 -16.18 25.58 -1.63
N LYS A 793 -17.07 24.74 -2.17
CA LYS A 793 -17.24 23.31 -1.77
C LYS A 793 -16.59 22.27 -2.71
N LYS A 794 -15.96 22.71 -3.80
CA LYS A 794 -15.49 21.88 -4.94
C LYS A 794 -14.37 20.86 -4.67
N PHE A 795 -13.94 20.69 -3.43
CA PHE A 795 -12.88 19.74 -3.07
C PHE A 795 -13.40 18.49 -2.34
N TYR A 796 -14.73 18.33 -2.21
CA TYR A 796 -15.30 17.54 -1.13
C TYR A 796 -16.29 16.44 -1.52
N THR A 797 -16.56 16.23 -2.82
CA THR A 797 -17.42 15.13 -3.28
C THR A 797 -16.69 13.79 -3.24
N ASP A 798 -17.32 12.75 -2.69
CA ASP A 798 -16.85 11.34 -2.66
C ASP A 798 -17.06 10.65 -4.01
N SER A 799 -16.70 11.33 -5.10
CA SER A 799 -16.61 10.70 -6.41
C SER A 799 -15.47 9.67 -6.33
N ASN A 800 -15.72 8.38 -6.57
CA ASN A 800 -14.68 7.35 -6.50
C ASN A 800 -13.69 7.52 -7.67
N VAL A 801 -12.71 8.37 -7.44
CA VAL A 801 -11.69 8.77 -8.41
C VAL A 801 -10.83 7.58 -8.83
N GLU A 802 -10.57 6.64 -7.92
CA GLU A 802 -9.79 5.43 -8.20
C GLU A 802 -10.50 4.52 -9.20
N LYS A 803 -11.79 4.27 -8.98
CA LYS A 803 -12.62 3.49 -9.90
C LYS A 803 -12.71 4.15 -11.27
N ALA A 804 -12.89 5.47 -11.31
CA ALA A 804 -12.90 6.23 -12.55
C ALA A 804 -11.58 6.13 -13.31
N ALA A 805 -10.44 6.29 -12.62
CA ALA A 805 -9.12 6.12 -13.21
C ALA A 805 -8.90 4.70 -13.75
N GLN A 806 -9.39 3.67 -13.04
CA GLN A 806 -9.35 2.28 -13.49
C GLN A 806 -10.20 2.06 -14.75
N GLU A 807 -11.44 2.56 -14.78
CA GLU A 807 -12.32 2.41 -15.95
C GLU A 807 -11.73 3.11 -17.19
N ILE A 808 -11.12 4.29 -17.00
CA ILE A 808 -10.41 5.00 -18.06
C ILE A 808 -9.19 4.21 -18.56
N GLU A 809 -8.39 3.64 -17.65
CA GLU A 809 -7.25 2.78 -17.99
C GLU A 809 -7.69 1.56 -18.81
N GLU A 810 -8.70 0.82 -18.34
CA GLU A 810 -9.27 -0.35 -19.02
C GLU A 810 -9.81 0.03 -20.41
N PHE A 811 -10.43 1.20 -20.52
CA PHE A 811 -10.89 1.76 -21.80
C PHE A 811 -9.71 2.08 -22.74
N ILE A 812 -8.65 2.74 -22.27
CA ILE A 812 -7.47 3.08 -23.08
C ILE A 812 -6.79 1.81 -23.59
N ILE A 813 -6.62 0.80 -22.73
CA ILE A 813 -6.03 -0.49 -23.11
C ILE A 813 -6.89 -1.15 -24.20
N SER A 814 -8.21 -1.23 -23.99
CA SER A 814 -9.15 -1.79 -24.96
C SER A 814 -9.15 -1.03 -26.29
N TYR A 815 -9.04 0.30 -26.24
CA TYR A 815 -8.99 1.17 -27.41
C TYR A 815 -7.70 0.95 -28.22
N LEU A 816 -6.55 0.81 -27.54
CA LEU A 816 -5.27 0.51 -28.19
C LEU A 816 -5.18 -0.90 -28.76
N MET A 817 -5.92 -1.87 -28.21
CA MET A 817 -6.07 -3.20 -28.82
C MET A 817 -6.77 -3.10 -30.17
N LEU A 818 -7.76 -2.21 -30.32
CA LEU A 818 -8.47 -1.97 -31.58
C LEU A 818 -7.66 -1.11 -32.56
N TYR A 819 -6.88 -0.14 -32.06
CA TYR A 819 -6.07 0.78 -32.88
C TYR A 819 -4.58 0.78 -32.49
N PRO A 820 -3.81 -0.29 -32.81
CA PRO A 820 -2.42 -0.42 -32.37
C PRO A 820 -1.46 0.66 -32.91
N HIS A 821 -1.80 1.28 -34.04
CA HIS A 821 -0.97 2.32 -34.65
C HIS A 821 -0.87 3.60 -33.79
N LEU A 822 -1.87 3.85 -32.93
CA LEU A 822 -1.91 4.99 -32.01
C LEU A 822 -0.93 4.86 -30.84
N LYS A 823 -0.31 3.69 -30.62
CA LYS A 823 0.75 3.51 -29.61
C LYS A 823 1.93 4.47 -29.81
N SER A 824 2.18 4.88 -31.06
CA SER A 824 3.27 5.79 -31.41
C SER A 824 3.05 7.23 -30.95
N ASN A 825 1.79 7.67 -30.79
CA ASN A 825 1.42 9.00 -30.32
C ASN A 825 -0.09 9.04 -30.02
N LEU A 826 -0.47 8.78 -28.76
CA LEU A 826 -1.85 8.82 -28.28
C LEU A 826 -2.13 10.16 -27.59
N ASN A 827 -3.09 10.93 -28.10
CA ASN A 827 -3.49 12.22 -27.55
C ASN A 827 -4.80 12.08 -26.76
N ILE A 828 -4.73 12.27 -25.44
CA ILE A 828 -5.87 12.20 -24.54
C ILE A 828 -6.11 13.57 -23.92
N VAL A 829 -7.37 13.99 -23.85
CA VAL A 829 -7.76 15.22 -23.14
C VAL A 829 -8.72 14.91 -21.99
N LEU A 830 -8.39 15.41 -20.80
CA LEU A 830 -9.28 15.51 -19.65
C LEU A 830 -9.96 16.88 -19.70
N TYR A 831 -11.20 16.91 -20.20
CA TYR A 831 -11.93 18.15 -20.43
C TYR A 831 -12.72 18.57 -19.18
N GLU A 832 -12.59 19.85 -18.81
CA GLU A 832 -13.18 20.42 -17.59
C GLU A 832 -12.84 19.66 -16.31
N ASN A 833 -11.65 19.08 -16.25
CA ASN A 833 -11.23 18.37 -15.06
C ASN A 833 -10.96 19.37 -13.92
N ASN A 834 -11.67 19.18 -12.82
CA ASN A 834 -11.53 19.97 -11.59
C ASN A 834 -10.83 19.16 -10.47
N ILE A 835 -10.59 17.86 -10.66
CA ILE A 835 -10.10 16.94 -9.64
C ILE A 835 -8.63 16.60 -9.92
N ALA A 836 -7.74 17.11 -9.07
CA ALA A 836 -6.31 16.82 -9.16
C ALA A 836 -6.03 15.32 -8.98
N ASP A 837 -6.78 14.69 -8.08
CA ASP A 837 -6.64 13.29 -7.71
C ASP A 837 -6.92 12.37 -8.91
N LEU A 838 -7.85 12.73 -9.80
CA LEU A 838 -8.13 11.94 -11.01
C LEU A 838 -6.95 11.97 -11.97
N SER A 839 -6.42 13.17 -12.22
CA SER A 839 -5.25 13.33 -13.09
C SER A 839 -4.07 12.56 -12.54
N TYR A 840 -3.86 12.66 -11.23
CA TYR A 840 -2.78 11.98 -10.52
C TYR A 840 -2.92 10.46 -10.55
N LEU A 841 -4.08 9.92 -10.13
CA LEU A 841 -4.34 8.48 -10.09
C LEU A 841 -4.29 7.87 -11.48
N LEU A 842 -4.85 8.55 -12.50
CA LEU A 842 -4.77 8.09 -13.88
C LEU A 842 -3.32 8.00 -14.35
N VAL A 843 -2.49 9.03 -14.12
CA VAL A 843 -1.07 8.98 -14.50
C VAL A 843 -0.34 7.85 -13.77
N SER A 844 -0.59 7.68 -12.47
CA SER A 844 0.02 6.59 -11.68
C SER A 844 -0.37 5.21 -12.21
N ARG A 845 -1.66 4.99 -12.49
CA ARG A 845 -2.17 3.70 -13.00
C ARG A 845 -1.67 3.39 -14.40
N LEU A 846 -1.71 4.37 -15.31
CA LEU A 846 -1.16 4.21 -16.66
C LEU A 846 0.35 3.90 -16.63
N ALA A 847 1.09 4.40 -15.63
CA ALA A 847 2.50 4.09 -15.44
C ALA A 847 2.76 2.68 -14.90
N GLU A 848 1.79 2.07 -14.20
CA GLU A 848 1.89 0.70 -13.69
C GLU A 848 1.41 -0.36 -14.70
N ALA A 849 0.63 0.03 -15.71
CA ALA A 849 0.09 -0.86 -16.73
C ALA A 849 1.17 -1.38 -17.70
N ASP A 850 1.50 -2.67 -17.59
CA ASP A 850 2.50 -3.32 -18.44
C ASP A 850 2.18 -3.19 -19.95
N ASP A 851 0.91 -3.19 -20.32
CA ASP A 851 0.45 -3.08 -21.72
C ASP A 851 0.71 -1.70 -22.37
N LEU A 852 1.01 -0.69 -21.55
CA LEU A 852 1.17 0.70 -21.97
C LEU A 852 2.64 1.18 -21.95
N ALA A 853 3.59 0.35 -21.54
CA ALA A 853 5.00 0.75 -21.35
C ALA A 853 5.65 1.38 -22.60
N ASP A 854 5.27 0.92 -23.80
CA ASP A 854 5.81 1.39 -25.09
C ASP A 854 4.99 2.52 -25.73
N VAL A 855 3.95 3.02 -25.05
CA VAL A 855 3.02 4.03 -25.60
C VAL A 855 3.54 5.44 -25.34
N LYS A 856 3.57 6.27 -26.38
CA LYS A 856 3.78 7.73 -26.23
C LYS A 856 2.44 8.41 -25.99
N LEU A 857 2.23 8.91 -24.77
CA LEU A 857 0.95 9.44 -24.33
C LEU A 857 1.05 10.94 -24.05
N ASN A 858 0.22 11.73 -24.71
CA ASN A 858 0.07 13.16 -24.43
C ASN A 858 -1.25 13.36 -23.68
N LEU A 859 -1.18 13.61 -22.38
CA LEU A 859 -2.33 13.92 -21.53
C LEU A 859 -2.49 15.44 -21.45
N THR A 860 -3.59 15.96 -21.98
CA THR A 860 -3.94 17.38 -21.85
C THR A 860 -5.01 17.55 -20.78
N ILE A 861 -4.74 18.38 -19.78
CA ILE A 861 -5.73 18.79 -18.78
C ILE A 861 -6.30 20.15 -19.19
N MET A 862 -7.62 20.24 -19.26
CA MET A 862 -8.32 21.47 -19.67
C MET A 862 -9.36 21.90 -18.66
N ASN A 863 -9.47 23.22 -18.45
CA ASN A 863 -10.50 23.82 -17.63
C ASN A 863 -10.89 25.19 -18.20
N SER A 864 -12.19 25.50 -18.22
CA SER A 864 -12.71 26.80 -18.63
C SER A 864 -12.40 27.91 -17.62
N GLN A 865 -12.16 27.56 -16.34
CA GLN A 865 -11.86 28.51 -15.27
C GLN A 865 -10.37 28.51 -14.91
N TYR A 866 -9.71 29.65 -15.09
CA TYR A 866 -8.25 29.79 -14.92
C TYR A 866 -7.77 29.50 -13.48
N GLU A 867 -8.44 30.07 -12.48
CA GLU A 867 -8.07 29.90 -11.07
C GLU A 867 -8.08 28.43 -10.64
N LYS A 868 -9.01 27.65 -11.18
CA LYS A 868 -9.09 26.21 -10.90
C LYS A 868 -7.98 25.43 -11.55
N LEU A 869 -7.63 25.76 -12.80
CA LEU A 869 -6.57 25.10 -13.54
C LEU A 869 -5.22 25.24 -12.82
N ASP A 870 -4.93 26.46 -12.31
CA ASP A 870 -3.71 26.73 -11.54
C ASP A 870 -3.67 25.96 -10.21
N LEU A 871 -4.80 25.86 -9.49
CA LEU A 871 -4.90 25.08 -8.24
C LEU A 871 -4.71 23.58 -8.49
N THR A 872 -5.44 23.01 -9.45
CA THR A 872 -5.32 21.60 -9.83
C THR A 872 -3.89 21.27 -10.27
N TYR A 873 -3.23 22.18 -10.99
CA TYR A 873 -1.83 22.01 -11.38
C TYR A 873 -0.88 22.03 -10.19
N ARG A 874 -1.03 23.00 -9.27
CA ARG A 874 -0.20 23.08 -8.07
C ARG A 874 -0.32 21.83 -7.21
N ASP A 875 -1.55 21.33 -7.04
CA ASP A 875 -1.83 20.13 -6.25
C ASP A 875 -1.30 18.87 -6.94
N LEU A 876 -1.43 18.78 -8.26
CA LEU A 876 -0.84 17.70 -9.06
C LEU A 876 0.69 17.71 -8.94
N LEU A 877 1.36 18.85 -9.07
CA LEU A 877 2.81 18.96 -8.89
C LEU A 877 3.24 18.53 -7.48
N ASN A 878 2.56 19.05 -6.44
CA ASN A 878 2.84 18.69 -5.05
C ASN A 878 2.70 17.18 -4.78
N ARG A 879 1.80 16.49 -5.49
CA ARG A 879 1.58 15.05 -5.36
C ARG A 879 2.55 14.23 -6.23
N ILE A 880 2.87 14.69 -7.45
CA ILE A 880 3.90 14.08 -8.31
C ILE A 880 5.28 14.18 -7.66
N ASP A 881 5.64 15.32 -7.06
CA ASP A 881 6.94 15.48 -6.39
C ASP A 881 7.10 14.54 -5.18
N LYS A 882 6.00 14.30 -4.44
CA LYS A 882 5.97 13.32 -3.34
C LYS A 882 6.14 11.88 -3.82
N THR A 883 5.70 11.58 -5.03
CA THR A 883 5.61 10.20 -5.57
C THR A 883 6.67 9.89 -6.62
N GLN A 884 7.36 10.87 -7.21
CA GLN A 884 8.63 10.63 -7.90
C GLN A 884 9.63 9.93 -6.95
N PHE A 885 9.52 10.12 -5.63
CA PHE A 885 10.27 9.36 -4.64
C PHE A 885 9.78 7.91 -4.44
N GLU A 886 8.50 7.60 -4.67
CA GLU A 886 7.90 6.28 -4.46
C GLU A 886 7.82 5.44 -5.75
N LEU A 887 7.37 6.01 -6.87
CA LEU A 887 7.22 5.39 -8.21
C LEU A 887 8.57 5.15 -8.91
N ALA A 888 9.60 5.98 -8.67
CA ALA A 888 10.94 5.79 -9.24
C ALA A 888 11.71 4.58 -8.67
N ASN A 889 11.07 3.77 -7.82
CA ASN A 889 11.64 2.54 -7.28
C ASN A 889 11.33 1.30 -8.15
N ARG A 890 10.62 1.41 -9.28
CA ARG A 890 10.33 0.29 -10.21
C ARG A 890 10.79 0.58 -11.65
N GLU A 891 11.68 -0.27 -12.17
CA GLU A 891 12.43 -0.09 -13.44
C GLU A 891 11.57 0.05 -14.71
N LYS A 892 10.30 -0.37 -14.68
CA LYS A 892 9.36 -0.31 -15.81
C LYS A 892 8.65 1.05 -15.96
N ASN A 893 8.50 1.80 -14.87
CA ASN A 893 7.72 3.04 -14.85
C ASN A 893 8.50 4.23 -15.45
N ASP A 894 9.84 4.19 -15.43
CA ASP A 894 10.70 5.26 -15.98
C ASP A 894 10.55 5.42 -17.51
N VAL A 895 10.37 4.32 -18.25
CA VAL A 895 10.20 4.35 -19.71
C VAL A 895 8.87 4.99 -20.08
N PHE A 896 7.78 4.62 -19.40
CA PHE A 896 6.47 5.22 -19.61
C PHE A 896 6.46 6.71 -19.23
N LEU A 897 7.04 7.08 -18.08
CA LEU A 897 7.13 8.49 -17.66
C LEU A 897 7.95 9.33 -18.63
N SER A 898 8.97 8.78 -19.28
CA SER A 898 9.71 9.48 -20.35
C SER A 898 8.90 9.67 -21.64
N ASN A 899 7.88 8.83 -21.84
CA ASN A 899 6.97 8.85 -22.97
C ASN A 899 5.64 9.58 -22.68
N LEU A 900 5.43 10.01 -21.44
CA LEU A 900 4.25 10.74 -20.99
C LEU A 900 4.50 12.25 -21.00
N ARG A 901 3.68 13.00 -21.75
CA ARG A 901 3.68 14.47 -21.76
C ARG A 901 2.37 14.99 -21.17
N ILE A 902 2.46 15.81 -20.13
CA ILE A 902 1.29 16.49 -19.56
C ILE A 902 1.27 17.93 -20.06
N ALA A 903 0.17 18.33 -20.71
CA ALA A 903 -0.06 19.69 -21.18
C ALA A 903 -1.29 20.31 -20.50
N LEU A 904 -1.27 21.62 -20.32
CA LEU A 904 -2.35 22.40 -19.70
C LEU A 904 -2.87 23.40 -20.72
N LEU A 905 -4.14 23.28 -21.12
CA LEU A 905 -4.71 24.10 -22.18
C LEU A 905 -6.09 24.64 -21.78
N ARG A 906 -6.43 25.82 -22.28
CA ARG A 906 -7.79 26.37 -22.14
C ARG A 906 -8.69 25.85 -23.27
N PRO A 907 -9.99 25.60 -23.02
CA PRO A 907 -10.95 25.25 -24.07
C PRO A 907 -10.93 26.24 -25.25
N GLU A 908 -10.76 27.53 -24.95
CA GLU A 908 -10.68 28.62 -25.92
C GLU A 908 -9.43 28.55 -26.82
N SER A 909 -8.39 27.85 -26.37
CA SER A 909 -7.16 27.60 -27.14
C SER A 909 -7.34 26.52 -28.21
N LEU A 910 -8.47 25.80 -28.22
CA LEU A 910 -8.86 24.90 -29.30
C LEU A 910 -9.19 25.73 -30.54
N LYS A 911 -8.16 26.05 -31.33
CA LYS A 911 -8.38 26.59 -32.67
C LYS A 911 -9.19 25.58 -33.45
N LYS A 912 -10.29 26.03 -34.07
CA LYS A 912 -10.96 25.27 -35.12
C LYS A 912 -10.00 25.17 -36.29
N ASP A 913 -9.19 24.13 -36.34
CA ASP A 913 -8.33 23.89 -37.48
C ASP A 913 -9.21 23.70 -38.72
N ILE A 914 -8.82 24.40 -39.78
CA ILE A 914 -9.54 24.55 -41.05
C ILE A 914 -9.58 23.22 -41.85
N ASP A 915 -8.84 22.19 -41.39
CA ASP A 915 -8.55 20.96 -42.14
C ASP A 915 -9.19 19.66 -41.59
N ASN A 916 -10.21 19.72 -40.72
CA ASN A 916 -10.92 18.51 -40.22
C ASN A 916 -10.03 17.48 -39.45
N ILE A 917 -8.78 17.82 -39.14
CA ILE A 917 -7.89 16.97 -38.33
C ILE A 917 -8.31 17.08 -36.87
N LYS A 918 -8.68 15.96 -36.25
CA LYS A 918 -9.01 15.92 -34.83
C LYS A 918 -7.70 15.98 -34.01
N PRO A 919 -7.51 16.96 -33.11
CA PRO A 919 -6.27 17.11 -32.36
C PRO A 919 -6.10 16.08 -31.22
N TYR A 920 -7.19 15.44 -30.80
CA TYR A 920 -7.20 14.43 -29.75
C TYR A 920 -7.87 13.15 -30.23
N ASP A 921 -7.35 12.01 -29.80
CA ASP A 921 -7.89 10.68 -30.09
C ASP A 921 -9.01 10.33 -29.11
N ILE A 922 -8.84 10.70 -27.83
CA ILE A 922 -9.78 10.41 -26.75
C ILE A 922 -10.07 11.71 -25.97
N CYS A 923 -11.35 12.02 -25.79
CA CYS A 923 -11.80 13.09 -24.89
C CYS A 923 -12.57 12.46 -23.73
N ILE A 924 -12.11 12.72 -22.51
CA ILE A 924 -12.69 12.20 -21.28
C ILE A 924 -13.41 13.36 -20.59
N LEU A 925 -14.70 13.15 -20.34
CA LEU A 925 -15.60 14.07 -19.68
C LEU A 925 -15.94 13.47 -18.32
N TYR A 926 -15.14 13.77 -17.30
CA TYR A 926 -15.38 13.32 -15.94
C TYR A 926 -16.17 14.39 -15.18
N ASP A 927 -17.42 14.07 -14.81
CA ASP A 927 -18.35 14.98 -14.13
C ASP A 927 -18.57 16.36 -14.79
N SER A 928 -18.17 16.52 -16.05
CA SER A 928 -18.35 17.78 -16.80
C SER A 928 -19.84 18.06 -17.06
N PHE A 929 -20.65 17.02 -17.27
CA PHE A 929 -22.09 17.17 -17.47
C PHE A 929 -22.83 17.43 -16.15
N SER A 930 -22.45 16.73 -15.07
CA SER A 930 -23.07 16.91 -13.74
C SER A 930 -22.80 18.31 -13.19
N THR A 931 -21.58 18.84 -13.38
CA THR A 931 -21.23 20.22 -12.98
C THR A 931 -22.02 21.31 -13.69
N HIS A 932 -22.54 21.05 -14.89
CA HIS A 932 -23.40 21.97 -15.65
C HIS A 932 -24.89 21.59 -15.61
N ALA A 933 -25.25 20.55 -14.87
CA ALA A 933 -26.62 20.10 -14.76
C ALA A 933 -27.43 21.04 -13.85
N GLU A 934 -28.69 21.26 -14.21
CA GLU A 934 -29.65 21.97 -13.36
C GLU A 934 -30.70 20.98 -12.85
N VAL A 935 -30.94 20.99 -11.54
CA VAL A 935 -32.01 20.20 -10.93
C VAL A 935 -33.35 20.83 -11.31
N CYS A 936 -34.16 20.12 -12.12
CA CYS A 936 -35.48 20.57 -12.51
C CYS A 936 -36.57 19.57 -12.07
N TRP A 937 -37.61 20.09 -11.44
CA TRP A 937 -38.78 19.30 -11.07
C TRP A 937 -39.80 19.31 -12.20
N LYS A 938 -40.11 18.13 -12.74
CA LYS A 938 -41.18 17.96 -13.73
C LYS A 938 -42.31 17.15 -13.11
N LYS A 939 -43.54 17.63 -13.23
CA LYS A 939 -44.72 16.87 -12.83
C LYS A 939 -44.80 15.62 -13.70
N SER A 940 -44.71 14.43 -13.10
CA SER A 940 -44.82 13.17 -13.85
C SER A 940 -46.16 13.14 -14.59
N SER A 941 -46.12 12.95 -15.91
CA SER A 941 -47.31 12.71 -16.74
C SER A 941 -47.79 11.26 -16.67
N VAL A 942 -47.06 10.41 -15.95
CA VAL A 942 -47.33 8.98 -15.85
C VAL A 942 -48.07 8.73 -14.53
N ASN A 943 -49.35 8.37 -14.62
CA ASN A 943 -50.05 7.61 -13.57
C ASN A 943 -49.44 6.20 -13.49
N SER A 944 -48.14 6.09 -13.26
CA SER A 944 -47.48 4.81 -13.08
C SER A 944 -47.87 4.34 -11.69
N LYS A 945 -48.84 3.43 -11.63
CA LYS A 945 -48.73 2.31 -10.70
C LYS A 945 -47.31 1.79 -10.88
N ILE A 946 -46.42 2.19 -9.97
CA ILE A 946 -45.07 1.64 -9.88
C ILE A 946 -45.31 0.14 -9.86
N PRO A 947 -44.79 -0.64 -10.83
CA PRO A 947 -44.78 -2.07 -10.65
C PRO A 947 -43.92 -2.27 -9.42
N MET A 948 -44.54 -2.65 -8.30
CA MET A 948 -43.80 -3.26 -7.21
C MET A 948 -43.14 -4.48 -7.85
N THR A 949 -41.87 -4.33 -8.20
CA THR A 949 -41.08 -5.44 -8.72
C THR A 949 -41.06 -6.51 -7.63
N PRO A 950 -41.43 -7.76 -7.97
CA PRO A 950 -41.51 -8.85 -7.01
C PRO A 950 -40.16 -9.20 -6.35
#